data_AF-A0A4S2AUZ0-F1
#
_entry.id   AF-A0A4S2AUZ0-F1
#
_cell.length_a   1.000
_cell.length_b   1.000
_cell.length_c   1.000
_cell.angle_alpha   90.00
_cell.angle_beta   90.00
_cell.angle_gamma   90.00
#
_symmetry.space_group_name_H-M   'P 1'
#
loop_
_entity.id
_entity.type
_entity.pdbx_description
1 polymer ?
#
loop_
_entity_poly.entity_id
_entity_poly.type
_entity_poly.pdbx_seq_one_letter_code
_entity_poly.pdbx_strand_id
1 'polypeptide(L)'
;MNHRFLTIISTGALGLASMFATAQNPIVRDQFTADPTARVFNGKMYLYPSHDIPSPIESLKEWFCMADYHVFSSDNLVDWTDHGMIITQNNVPWVRPDSYSMWAPDCVYKNGEYFFYFPSAPKGERRGFQIGVARSTSPTGPFMPMREPIKGVNGIDPCVLIDTDGQSYIYWSGGGMMGAKLKDNMVELASDPVRIEGLPDGFKEGPFVFERKGKYYYTFPWVRKDTETLAYAMGDNPLGPFEFKGTIMEESPTGCWTNHHSIVEYNGQWYLFYHHNDYSPEFDKNRSARIDSLEFNADGTIRPVVPTLRGVGISDARRHIEIDRYSDISPKGVKIDFLNPDNKFDGWKSSFSKGGSWVRYNKVNFGEKPVKTVSARVKSSAGGTLNVLVDGPKGKKVASIKVPKCNDWRVVSADIVGDAPLGVHDLVVALQNGRVDVDWVGFDALPWTAGAMTTGRYRNMFAEAGYSQAEIDAKLAAIYDSVFHGPNKVYFEVGDSMAYISDIKNHDVRTEGMSYGMMIAVQFDKKDVFDRLWRWCRKYMQHSSGDMDGYFAWSCKTDGTRNSQGPASDGELYYITSLIFASNRWGNDTGINYLAEARNILDKSMLKTGHNRVAPLIDVNHKLITFTPDRWGGRYTDPSYHLPAFYEVWAKWAGDNRSEYWLECAQASREYLHKCTHPVTGLNPDYSNYDGTLLGRNGIFGDAFRFDSWRVPMNIALDYSWSCADGDWQRAYGNRIQDFLYSQGIDDFVDQYNVDGSTVERIASAGGKTKLRHSLGLVATSAAVSLACTDPKCYEFIHKLWNSGHQPYDDGYFDAYYDGLLRLFAFMHLSGNYRVICPAGNSSESI
;
A
#
# COMPACT_ATOMS: atom_id res chain seq x y z
N MET A 1 -2.36 42.31 52.27
CA MET A 1 -1.50 41.23 52.80
C MET A 1 -1.52 40.10 51.79
N ASN A 2 -0.40 39.95 51.08
CA ASN A 2 -0.22 38.99 50.00
C ASN A 2 0.13 37.62 50.57
N HIS A 3 -0.58 36.57 50.17
CA HIS A 3 -0.07 35.20 50.26
C HIS A 3 0.10 34.63 48.86
N ARG A 4 1.36 34.29 48.59
CA ARG A 4 1.95 33.78 47.36
C ARG A 4 1.50 32.35 47.12
N PHE A 5 1.00 32.05 45.91
CA PHE A 5 1.07 30.72 45.33
C PHE A 5 2.31 30.66 44.43
N LEU A 6 3.24 29.78 44.78
CA LEU A 6 4.41 29.45 43.97
C LEU A 6 3.95 28.57 42.81
N THR A 7 3.94 29.10 41.59
CA THR A 7 3.87 28.29 40.37
C THR A 7 5.29 27.89 39.99
N ILE A 8 5.63 26.62 40.18
CA ILE A 8 6.87 26.03 39.66
C ILE A 8 6.64 25.81 38.16
N ILE A 9 7.23 26.68 37.35
CA ILE A 9 7.34 26.48 35.90
C ILE A 9 8.52 25.53 35.69
N SER A 10 8.23 24.25 35.49
CA SER A 10 9.18 23.29 34.93
C SER A 10 9.29 23.55 33.44
N THR A 11 10.32 24.28 33.01
CA THR A 11 10.78 24.32 31.62
C THR A 11 11.28 22.93 31.22
N GLY A 12 10.37 22.10 30.70
CA GLY A 12 10.75 20.91 29.94
C GLY A 12 11.29 21.34 28.59
N ALA A 13 12.60 21.23 28.41
CA ALA A 13 13.20 21.28 27.09
C ALA A 13 12.68 20.06 26.31
N LEU A 14 11.75 20.27 25.38
CA LEU A 14 11.47 19.29 24.34
C LEU A 14 12.76 19.16 23.52
N GLY A 15 13.53 18.11 23.80
CA GLY A 15 14.48 17.60 22.84
C GLY A 15 13.67 17.14 21.63
N LEU A 16 13.72 17.90 20.54
CA LEU A 16 13.36 17.43 19.22
C LEU A 16 14.26 16.23 18.92
N ALA A 17 13.75 15.03 19.16
CA ALA A 17 14.34 13.82 18.63
C ALA A 17 14.21 13.92 17.11
N SER A 18 15.31 14.23 16.43
CA SER A 18 15.41 14.15 14.98
C SER A 18 14.98 12.75 14.55
N MET A 19 13.81 12.63 13.93
CA MET A 19 13.37 11.39 13.33
C MET A 19 14.17 11.20 12.03
N PHE A 20 15.26 10.46 12.13
CA PHE A 20 16.07 10.08 10.97
C PHE A 20 15.27 9.16 10.05
N ALA A 21 15.06 9.61 8.82
CA ALA A 21 14.25 8.94 7.80
C ALA A 21 15.00 7.84 7.03
N THR A 22 14.24 7.05 6.26
CA THR A 22 14.48 5.66 5.85
C THR A 22 14.77 5.28 4.37
N ALA A 23 15.22 4.06 4.06
CA ALA A 23 15.32 3.40 2.73
C ALA A 23 16.41 2.33 2.69
N GLN A 24 16.16 1.23 1.99
CA GLN A 24 17.22 0.29 1.60
C GLN A 24 17.60 0.54 0.14
N ASN A 25 18.88 0.48 -0.23
CA ASN A 25 19.29 0.73 -1.62
C ASN A 25 19.30 -0.57 -2.45
N PRO A 26 18.72 -0.59 -3.67
CA PRO A 26 17.91 0.45 -4.29
C PRO A 26 16.51 0.53 -3.67
N ILE A 27 15.91 1.72 -3.76
CA ILE A 27 14.68 2.10 -3.04
C ILE A 27 13.40 1.68 -3.77
N VAL A 28 13.47 1.47 -5.09
CA VAL A 28 12.42 0.90 -5.94
C VAL A 28 12.92 -0.44 -6.47
N ARG A 29 12.03 -1.45 -6.51
CA ARG A 29 12.42 -2.87 -6.56
C ARG A 29 11.69 -3.73 -7.57
N ASP A 30 10.78 -3.13 -8.32
CA ASP A 30 9.93 -3.78 -9.31
C ASP A 30 10.06 -3.16 -10.70
N GLN A 31 10.85 -2.08 -10.83
CA GLN A 31 11.15 -1.42 -12.09
C GLN A 31 12.48 -0.65 -12.00
N PHE A 32 13.04 -0.32 -13.15
CA PHE A 32 14.26 0.50 -13.21
C PHE A 32 13.91 1.97 -13.02
N THR A 33 14.66 2.66 -12.16
CA THR A 33 14.44 4.05 -11.79
C THR A 33 15.75 4.81 -11.90
N ALA A 34 15.80 5.74 -12.84
CA ALA A 34 16.93 6.61 -13.08
C ALA A 34 16.62 8.06 -12.68
N ASP A 35 17.66 8.89 -12.67
CA ASP A 35 17.57 10.34 -12.47
C ASP A 35 16.58 10.76 -11.35
N PRO A 36 16.75 10.25 -10.11
CA PRO A 36 15.73 10.36 -9.08
C PRO A 36 15.62 11.79 -8.55
N THR A 37 14.56 12.50 -8.95
CA THR A 37 14.25 13.82 -8.39
C THR A 37 13.33 13.70 -7.19
N ALA A 38 13.85 13.99 -6.00
CA ALA A 38 13.13 13.93 -4.75
C ALA A 38 12.61 15.31 -4.32
N ARG A 39 11.36 15.35 -3.88
CA ARG A 39 10.66 16.55 -3.42
C ARG A 39 9.82 16.24 -2.19
N VAL A 40 9.65 17.22 -1.31
CA VAL A 40 8.76 17.09 -0.14
C VAL A 40 7.51 17.93 -0.39
N PHE A 41 6.36 17.27 -0.46
CA PHE A 41 5.06 17.91 -0.62
C PHE A 41 4.13 17.42 0.48
N ASN A 42 3.34 18.33 1.07
CA ASN A 42 2.37 17.99 2.11
C ASN A 42 2.95 17.16 3.27
N GLY A 43 4.20 17.39 3.63
CA GLY A 43 4.90 16.66 4.70
C GLY A 43 5.34 15.24 4.34
N LYS A 44 5.23 14.84 3.08
CA LYS A 44 5.59 13.50 2.57
C LYS A 44 6.67 13.59 1.49
N MET A 45 7.54 12.58 1.41
CA MET A 45 8.53 12.48 0.34
C MET A 45 7.89 11.95 -0.94
N TYR A 46 8.24 12.56 -2.06
CA TYR A 46 7.91 12.13 -3.42
C TYR A 46 9.19 11.96 -4.23
N LEU A 47 9.23 10.93 -5.06
CA LEU A 47 10.32 10.64 -6.00
C LEU A 47 9.75 10.63 -7.41
N TYR A 48 10.34 11.44 -8.28
CA TYR A 48 10.07 11.54 -9.70
C TYR A 48 11.31 11.05 -10.46
N PRO A 49 11.47 9.74 -10.65
CA PRO A 49 12.56 9.21 -11.46
C PRO A 49 12.18 9.18 -12.94
N SER A 50 13.18 9.15 -13.81
CA SER A 50 13.03 8.58 -15.15
C SER A 50 12.79 7.07 -15.07
N HIS A 51 12.05 6.51 -16.02
CA HIS A 51 11.79 5.06 -16.10
C HIS A 51 12.64 4.43 -17.22
N ASP A 52 13.78 3.84 -16.85
CA ASP A 52 14.60 3.06 -17.80
C ASP A 52 13.86 1.78 -18.20
N ILE A 53 13.89 1.42 -19.49
CA ILE A 53 13.34 0.16 -20.00
C ILE A 53 14.33 -0.55 -20.93
N PRO A 54 14.30 -1.88 -21.03
CA PRO A 54 14.92 -2.58 -22.14
C PRO A 54 14.37 -2.04 -23.46
N SER A 55 15.27 -1.59 -24.35
CA SER A 55 14.83 -0.90 -25.56
C SER A 55 14.07 -1.83 -26.52
N PRO A 56 12.86 -1.43 -26.97
CA PRO A 56 12.16 -2.13 -28.04
C PRO A 56 12.71 -1.77 -29.44
N ILE A 57 13.60 -0.77 -29.53
CA ILE A 57 14.24 -0.33 -30.78
C ILE A 57 15.66 -0.89 -30.86
N GLU A 58 15.98 -1.59 -31.96
CA GLU A 58 17.28 -2.22 -32.21
C GLU A 58 18.46 -1.24 -32.05
N SER A 59 18.36 -0.04 -32.62
CA SER A 59 19.42 0.97 -32.57
C SER A 59 19.66 1.57 -31.18
N LEU A 60 18.75 1.33 -30.23
CA LEU A 60 18.82 1.83 -28.86
C LEU A 60 19.03 0.71 -27.83
N LYS A 61 19.26 -0.55 -28.27
CA LYS A 61 19.49 -1.68 -27.34
C LYS A 61 20.65 -1.49 -26.38
N GLU A 62 21.69 -0.78 -26.83
CA GLU A 62 22.88 -0.49 -26.03
C GLU A 62 22.85 0.93 -25.44
N TRP A 63 21.67 1.56 -25.37
CA TRP A 63 21.50 2.96 -24.97
C TRP A 63 20.41 3.15 -23.91
N PHE A 64 20.35 4.35 -23.32
CA PHE A 64 19.26 4.75 -22.43
C PHE A 64 17.93 4.81 -23.20
N CYS A 65 16.87 4.24 -22.62
CA CYS A 65 15.57 4.14 -23.25
C CYS A 65 14.48 4.36 -22.19
N MET A 66 13.70 5.43 -22.35
CA MET A 66 12.67 5.82 -21.38
C MET A 66 11.44 6.36 -22.11
N ALA A 67 10.30 5.70 -21.92
CA ALA A 67 9.06 6.04 -22.62
C ALA A 67 8.09 6.90 -21.81
N ASP A 68 8.26 6.94 -20.49
CA ASP A 68 7.30 7.49 -19.54
C ASP A 68 7.95 7.81 -18.19
N TYR A 69 7.12 8.31 -17.26
CA TYR A 69 7.49 8.51 -15.87
C TYR A 69 6.42 7.96 -14.95
N HIS A 70 6.87 7.39 -13.84
CA HIS A 70 6.07 7.07 -12.66
C HIS A 70 6.38 8.08 -11.54
N VAL A 71 5.55 8.11 -10.50
CA VAL A 71 5.85 8.84 -9.26
C VAL A 71 5.68 7.93 -8.07
N PHE A 72 6.65 8.01 -7.16
CA PHE A 72 6.64 7.25 -5.91
C PHE A 72 6.49 8.19 -4.73
N SER A 73 5.95 7.69 -3.63
CA SER A 73 5.91 8.44 -2.38
C SER A 73 6.28 7.58 -1.18
N SER A 74 6.81 8.20 -0.13
CA SER A 74 7.08 7.51 1.12
C SER A 74 6.99 8.44 2.32
N ASP A 75 6.43 7.93 3.42
CA ASP A 75 6.35 8.64 4.71
C ASP A 75 7.55 8.33 5.60
N ASN A 76 7.97 7.06 5.60
CA ASN A 76 9.12 6.61 6.38
C ASN A 76 10.41 6.61 5.54
N LEU A 77 10.31 6.59 4.21
CA LEU A 77 11.36 6.37 3.21
C LEU A 77 11.89 4.90 3.12
N VAL A 78 11.42 3.94 3.93
CA VAL A 78 11.64 2.47 3.72
C VAL A 78 10.74 2.01 2.57
N ASP A 79 9.45 2.27 2.74
CA ASP A 79 8.37 1.68 1.97
C ASP A 79 7.96 2.73 0.92
N TRP A 80 8.15 2.41 -0.35
CA TRP A 80 7.81 3.30 -1.47
C TRP A 80 6.56 2.81 -2.16
N THR A 81 5.57 3.70 -2.28
CA THR A 81 4.33 3.45 -3.03
C THR A 81 4.47 4.02 -4.43
N ASP A 82 4.35 3.18 -5.45
CA ASP A 82 4.17 3.61 -6.84
C ASP A 82 2.72 4.09 -7.06
N HIS A 83 2.55 5.31 -7.58
CA HIS A 83 1.24 5.86 -7.95
C HIS A 83 0.89 5.64 -9.43
N GLY A 84 1.72 4.88 -10.14
CA GLY A 84 1.57 4.53 -11.54
C GLY A 84 2.15 5.58 -12.50
N MET A 85 1.97 5.30 -13.79
CA MET A 85 2.44 6.15 -14.88
C MET A 85 1.72 7.50 -14.88
N ILE A 86 2.48 8.59 -14.75
CA ILE A 86 1.94 9.95 -14.70
C ILE A 86 1.95 10.67 -16.04
N ILE A 87 2.89 10.32 -16.93
CA ILE A 87 3.02 10.90 -18.27
C ILE A 87 3.86 9.98 -19.18
N THR A 88 3.51 9.90 -20.46
CA THR A 88 4.21 9.10 -21.49
C THR A 88 4.49 9.94 -22.74
N GLN A 89 5.56 9.63 -23.46
CA GLN A 89 5.95 10.30 -24.71
C GLN A 89 4.82 10.37 -25.74
N ASN A 90 3.92 9.37 -25.74
CA ASN A 90 2.80 9.29 -26.66
C ASN A 90 1.67 10.29 -26.36
N ASN A 91 1.59 10.79 -25.12
CA ASN A 91 0.57 11.73 -24.69
C ASN A 91 1.04 13.19 -24.74
N VAL A 92 2.30 13.44 -25.12
CA VAL A 92 2.84 14.81 -25.23
C VAL A 92 2.78 15.29 -26.68
N PRO A 93 2.04 16.38 -27.00
CA PRO A 93 1.73 16.76 -28.38
C PRO A 93 2.94 16.98 -29.29
N TRP A 94 4.01 17.56 -28.73
CA TRP A 94 5.20 17.97 -29.46
C TRP A 94 6.34 16.94 -29.42
N VAL A 95 6.24 15.87 -28.61
CA VAL A 95 7.31 14.88 -28.42
C VAL A 95 7.29 13.81 -29.49
N ARG A 96 8.45 13.44 -30.02
CA ARG A 96 8.55 12.38 -31.02
C ARG A 96 8.18 11.01 -30.38
N PRO A 97 7.16 10.28 -30.87
CA PRO A 97 6.63 9.08 -30.21
C PRO A 97 7.59 7.90 -30.09
N ASP A 98 8.65 7.86 -30.89
CA ASP A 98 9.69 6.83 -30.89
C ASP A 98 11.03 7.36 -30.33
N SER A 99 10.99 8.45 -29.56
CA SER A 99 12.21 9.08 -29.06
C SER A 99 12.88 8.31 -27.94
N TYR A 100 12.08 7.69 -27.07
CA TYR A 100 12.51 7.02 -25.84
C TYR A 100 13.46 7.89 -25.01
N SER A 101 13.13 9.18 -24.98
CA SER A 101 14.00 10.24 -24.48
C SER A 101 13.38 11.04 -23.34
N MET A 102 12.47 10.41 -22.60
CA MET A 102 11.83 10.95 -21.39
C MET A 102 12.83 10.85 -20.21
N TRP A 103 13.91 11.64 -20.29
CA TRP A 103 15.04 11.66 -19.35
C TRP A 103 14.80 12.58 -18.15
N ALA A 104 15.74 12.62 -17.20
CA ALA A 104 15.72 13.38 -15.94
C ALA A 104 14.62 14.47 -15.79
N PRO A 105 13.57 14.22 -14.98
CA PRO A 105 12.50 15.18 -14.75
C PRO A 105 12.69 16.00 -13.48
N ASP A 106 11.83 17.01 -13.29
CA ASP A 106 11.66 17.69 -12.01
C ASP A 106 10.20 18.07 -11.77
N CYS A 107 9.79 18.23 -10.51
CA CYS A 107 8.45 18.62 -10.12
C CYS A 107 8.50 19.71 -9.04
N VAL A 108 7.70 20.77 -9.16
CA VAL A 108 7.56 21.81 -8.14
C VAL A 108 6.10 22.22 -7.95
N TYR A 109 5.77 22.67 -6.74
CA TYR A 109 4.46 23.20 -6.41
C TYR A 109 4.47 24.74 -6.41
N LYS A 110 3.48 25.36 -7.07
CA LYS A 110 3.26 26.81 -7.01
C LYS A 110 1.77 27.12 -7.22
N ASN A 111 1.23 28.05 -6.43
CA ASN A 111 -0.11 28.62 -6.62
C ASN A 111 -1.26 27.59 -6.76
N GLY A 112 -1.23 26.49 -6.00
CA GLY A 112 -2.31 25.48 -6.04
C GLY A 112 -2.10 24.36 -7.06
N GLU A 113 -1.05 24.41 -7.87
CA GLU A 113 -0.77 23.42 -8.92
C GLU A 113 0.65 22.85 -8.76
N TYR A 114 0.83 21.62 -9.25
CA TYR A 114 2.09 20.94 -9.44
C TYR A 114 2.53 21.06 -10.91
N PHE A 115 3.78 21.42 -11.13
CA PHE A 115 4.39 21.59 -12.45
C PHE A 115 5.51 20.57 -12.62
N PHE A 116 5.31 19.64 -13.55
CA PHE A 116 6.26 18.57 -13.89
C PHE A 116 7.02 18.95 -15.17
N TYR A 117 8.33 19.13 -15.05
CA TYR A 117 9.24 19.52 -16.12
C TYR A 117 9.98 18.30 -16.64
N PHE A 118 10.09 18.19 -17.95
CA PHE A 118 10.74 17.04 -18.58
C PHE A 118 11.38 17.41 -19.92
N PRO A 119 12.55 16.86 -20.24
CA PRO A 119 13.16 16.96 -21.55
C PRO A 119 12.63 15.88 -22.50
N SER A 120 12.64 16.16 -23.81
CA SER A 120 12.48 15.13 -24.84
C SER A 120 12.85 15.66 -26.22
N ALA A 121 13.04 14.75 -27.18
CA ALA A 121 13.23 15.09 -28.58
C ALA A 121 11.88 15.51 -29.25
N PRO A 122 11.80 16.68 -29.89
CA PRO A 122 10.57 17.15 -30.53
C PRO A 122 10.27 16.44 -31.86
N LYS A 123 9.00 16.46 -32.29
CA LYS A 123 8.56 16.05 -33.64
C LYS A 123 9.08 16.99 -34.73
N GLY A 124 9.19 16.48 -35.96
CA GLY A 124 9.51 17.26 -37.16
C GLY A 124 11.01 17.46 -37.39
N GLU A 125 11.37 18.53 -38.12
CA GLU A 125 12.76 18.81 -38.50
C GLU A 125 13.62 19.43 -37.39
N ARG A 126 13.02 19.72 -36.22
CA ARG A 126 13.73 20.27 -35.05
C ARG A 126 14.72 19.21 -34.52
N ARG A 127 16.01 19.53 -34.53
CA ARG A 127 17.08 18.68 -33.97
C ARG A 127 17.38 19.06 -32.52
N GLY A 128 17.81 18.08 -31.71
CA GLY A 128 18.18 18.28 -30.30
C GLY A 128 17.03 18.02 -29.33
N PHE A 129 17.12 18.60 -28.14
CA PHE A 129 16.18 18.42 -27.03
C PHE A 129 15.49 19.73 -26.65
N GLN A 130 14.24 19.63 -26.21
CA GLN A 130 13.47 20.74 -25.64
C GLN A 130 12.89 20.33 -24.28
N ILE A 131 12.62 21.31 -23.42
CA ILE A 131 12.02 21.08 -22.10
C ILE A 131 10.54 21.47 -22.14
N GLY A 132 9.67 20.52 -21.80
CA GLY A 132 8.23 20.73 -21.62
C GLY A 132 7.84 20.87 -20.15
N VAL A 133 6.56 21.20 -19.97
CA VAL A 133 5.89 21.26 -18.66
C VAL A 133 4.57 20.52 -18.75
N ALA A 134 4.18 19.82 -17.69
CA ALA A 134 2.85 19.27 -17.48
C ALA A 134 2.30 19.75 -16.13
N ARG A 135 0.97 19.85 -15.99
CA ARG A 135 0.31 20.39 -14.79
C ARG A 135 -0.62 19.38 -14.14
N SER A 136 -0.72 19.42 -12.82
CA SER A 136 -1.71 18.67 -12.05
C SER A 136 -2.11 19.42 -10.78
N THR A 137 -3.30 19.13 -10.24
CA THR A 137 -3.71 19.56 -8.90
C THR A 137 -3.28 18.57 -7.81
N SER A 138 -2.71 17.42 -8.21
CA SER A 138 -2.21 16.37 -7.31
C SER A 138 -0.71 16.14 -7.54
N PRO A 139 0.09 15.88 -6.49
CA PRO A 139 1.50 15.51 -6.67
C PRO A 139 1.67 14.17 -7.39
N THR A 140 0.62 13.33 -7.42
CA THR A 140 0.62 12.01 -8.04
C THR A 140 -0.02 11.99 -9.44
N GLY A 141 -0.44 13.15 -9.94
CA GLY A 141 -1.11 13.24 -11.24
C GLY A 141 -2.61 12.93 -11.20
N PRO A 142 -3.23 12.73 -12.38
CA PRO A 142 -2.60 12.73 -13.71
C PRO A 142 -2.02 14.10 -14.07
N PHE A 143 -0.91 14.11 -14.83
CA PHE A 143 -0.27 15.33 -15.31
C PHE A 143 -0.65 15.62 -16.77
N MET A 144 -1.14 16.83 -17.04
CA MET A 144 -1.55 17.25 -18.37
C MET A 144 -0.45 18.06 -19.06
N PRO A 145 0.19 17.55 -20.13
CA PRO A 145 1.28 18.24 -20.80
C PRO A 145 0.82 19.48 -21.58
N MET A 146 1.66 20.51 -21.57
CA MET A 146 1.49 21.68 -22.42
C MET A 146 1.69 21.33 -23.90
N ARG A 147 1.02 22.06 -24.80
CA ARG A 147 1.04 21.78 -26.25
C ARG A 147 2.41 22.03 -26.91
N GLU A 148 3.21 22.90 -26.34
CA GLU A 148 4.54 23.28 -26.83
C GLU A 148 5.53 23.28 -25.65
N PRO A 149 6.82 23.07 -25.91
CA PRO A 149 7.86 23.22 -24.90
C PRO A 149 8.10 24.70 -24.53
N ILE A 150 8.85 24.95 -23.45
CA ILE A 150 9.18 26.30 -23.01
C ILE A 150 10.05 26.98 -24.08
N LYS A 151 9.56 28.09 -24.63
CA LYS A 151 10.30 28.85 -25.63
C LYS A 151 11.60 29.40 -25.05
N GLY A 152 12.72 29.15 -25.74
CA GLY A 152 14.05 29.61 -25.34
C GLY A 152 14.84 28.62 -24.47
N VAL A 153 14.24 27.49 -24.09
CA VAL A 153 14.88 26.44 -23.30
C VAL A 153 15.14 25.23 -24.21
N ASN A 154 16.39 25.08 -24.66
CA ASN A 154 16.82 23.95 -25.49
C ASN A 154 17.91 23.18 -24.74
N GLY A 155 17.68 21.90 -24.46
CA GLY A 155 18.55 21.12 -23.60
C GLY A 155 17.82 20.00 -22.85
N ILE A 156 18.50 19.47 -21.85
CA ILE A 156 18.05 18.35 -21.01
C ILE A 156 18.17 18.69 -19.51
N ASP A 157 17.70 17.79 -18.66
CA ASP A 157 17.81 17.83 -17.20
C ASP A 157 17.34 19.15 -16.57
N PRO A 158 16.04 19.51 -16.73
CA PRO A 158 15.50 20.67 -16.07
C PRO A 158 15.58 20.54 -14.55
N CYS A 159 15.99 21.61 -13.88
CA CYS A 159 15.75 21.80 -12.45
C CYS A 159 15.09 23.16 -12.21
N VAL A 160 14.09 23.19 -11.34
CA VAL A 160 13.37 24.39 -10.94
C VAL A 160 13.60 24.69 -9.47
N LEU A 161 14.02 25.93 -9.21
CA LEU A 161 14.12 26.51 -7.89
C LEU A 161 12.97 27.49 -7.69
N ILE A 162 12.19 27.30 -6.64
CA ILE A 162 11.31 28.33 -6.08
C ILE A 162 12.10 28.99 -4.95
N ASP A 163 12.53 30.22 -5.16
CA ASP A 163 13.36 30.93 -4.20
C ASP A 163 12.51 31.45 -3.02
N THR A 164 13.18 31.83 -1.94
CA THR A 164 12.59 32.30 -0.68
C THR A 164 11.78 33.60 -0.85
N ASP A 165 12.02 34.37 -1.91
CA ASP A 165 11.27 35.56 -2.28
C ASP A 165 10.05 35.28 -3.19
N GLY A 166 9.84 34.01 -3.57
CA GLY A 166 8.77 33.55 -4.46
C GLY A 166 9.12 33.58 -5.97
N GLN A 167 10.27 34.15 -6.34
CA GLN A 167 10.76 34.12 -7.72
C GLN A 167 11.16 32.69 -8.09
N SER A 168 10.75 32.28 -9.29
CA SER A 168 11.08 30.95 -9.83
C SER A 168 12.22 31.04 -10.84
N TYR A 169 13.12 30.06 -10.81
CA TYR A 169 14.26 29.93 -11.72
C TYR A 169 14.27 28.53 -12.32
N ILE A 170 14.66 28.42 -13.59
CA ILE A 170 14.89 27.14 -14.29
C ILE A 170 16.35 27.04 -14.71
N TYR A 171 16.91 25.85 -14.56
CA TYR A 171 18.28 25.46 -14.95
C TYR A 171 18.22 24.25 -15.86
N TRP A 172 19.18 24.11 -16.78
CA TRP A 172 19.27 22.97 -17.70
C TRP A 172 20.67 22.80 -18.28
N SER A 173 20.90 21.66 -18.94
CA SER A 173 22.16 21.28 -19.60
C SER A 173 21.98 20.98 -21.10
N GLY A 174 22.96 20.36 -21.78
CA GLY A 174 22.89 19.97 -23.21
C GLY A 174 23.48 20.97 -24.21
N GLY A 175 23.93 22.13 -23.74
CA GLY A 175 24.66 23.15 -24.51
C GLY A 175 25.67 23.94 -23.66
N GLY A 176 26.08 23.34 -22.52
CA GLY A 176 26.61 24.05 -21.36
C GLY A 176 25.55 24.16 -20.25
N MET A 177 25.95 24.65 -19.08
CA MET A 177 25.07 24.83 -17.93
C MET A 177 24.40 26.20 -18.01
N MET A 178 23.07 26.23 -18.03
CA MET A 178 22.27 27.43 -18.28
C MET A 178 21.27 27.68 -17.14
N GLY A 179 20.84 28.93 -16.99
CA GLY A 179 19.75 29.30 -16.07
C GLY A 179 18.97 30.52 -16.54
N ALA A 180 17.71 30.65 -16.08
CA ALA A 180 16.85 31.80 -16.37
C ALA A 180 15.77 31.99 -15.31
N LYS A 181 15.19 33.18 -15.22
CA LYS A 181 13.96 33.41 -14.44
C LYS A 181 12.75 32.86 -15.17
N LEU A 182 11.82 32.28 -14.43
CA LEU A 182 10.47 31.91 -14.90
C LEU A 182 9.46 32.98 -14.54
N LYS A 183 8.42 33.12 -15.37
CA LYS A 183 7.20 33.87 -15.00
C LYS A 183 6.38 33.07 -13.98
N ASP A 184 5.46 33.73 -13.29
CA ASP A 184 4.57 33.09 -12.31
C ASP A 184 3.65 32.00 -12.88
N ASN A 185 3.45 31.97 -14.20
CA ASN A 185 2.69 30.91 -14.86
C ASN A 185 3.48 29.61 -15.05
N MET A 186 4.77 29.60 -14.68
CA MET A 186 5.64 28.42 -14.66
C MET A 186 5.83 27.72 -16.02
N VAL A 187 5.49 28.38 -17.13
CA VAL A 187 5.58 27.80 -18.49
C VAL A 187 6.30 28.71 -19.48
N GLU A 188 6.77 29.88 -19.03
CA GLU A 188 7.48 30.86 -19.83
C GLU A 188 8.66 31.46 -19.08
N LEU A 189 9.71 31.83 -19.82
CA LEU A 189 10.83 32.59 -19.27
C LEU A 189 10.44 34.05 -19.01
N ALA A 190 10.96 34.60 -17.91
CA ALA A 190 10.89 36.01 -17.51
C ALA A 190 12.22 36.77 -17.73
N SER A 191 13.29 36.06 -18.10
CA SER A 191 14.58 36.65 -18.50
C SER A 191 15.19 35.85 -19.65
N ASP A 192 16.15 36.46 -20.34
CA ASP A 192 16.97 35.70 -21.28
C ASP A 192 17.81 34.64 -20.54
N PRO A 193 18.08 33.49 -21.17
CA PRO A 193 19.02 32.49 -20.65
C PRO A 193 20.42 33.06 -20.41
N VAL A 194 21.00 32.73 -19.26
CA VAL A 194 22.40 33.05 -18.92
C VAL A 194 23.20 31.77 -18.75
N ARG A 195 24.49 31.83 -19.09
CA ARG A 195 25.43 30.73 -18.83
C ARG A 195 25.86 30.77 -17.36
N ILE A 196 25.88 29.61 -16.72
CA ILE A 196 26.32 29.49 -15.33
C ILE A 196 27.86 29.46 -15.30
N GLU A 197 28.44 30.40 -14.56
CA GLU A 197 29.89 30.59 -14.42
C GLU A 197 30.42 30.05 -13.09
N GLY A 198 31.74 29.84 -13.02
CA GLY A 198 32.44 29.40 -11.80
C GLY A 198 32.42 27.89 -11.55
N LEU A 199 32.08 27.11 -12.58
CA LEU A 199 32.11 25.65 -12.60
C LEU A 199 33.42 25.14 -13.23
N PRO A 200 33.91 23.94 -12.87
CA PRO A 200 35.15 23.38 -13.42
C PRO A 200 35.01 23.06 -14.91
N ASP A 201 36.14 22.95 -15.62
CA ASP A 201 36.18 22.51 -17.01
C ASP A 201 35.76 21.03 -17.17
N GLY A 202 35.42 20.63 -18.39
CA GLY A 202 34.98 19.26 -18.72
C GLY A 202 33.45 19.12 -18.86
N PHE A 203 33.00 17.88 -19.11
CA PHE A 203 31.60 17.56 -19.31
C PHE A 203 30.81 17.63 -18.00
N LYS A 204 29.66 18.31 -18.04
CA LYS A 204 28.76 18.55 -16.91
C LYS A 204 27.32 18.52 -17.42
N GLU A 205 26.43 17.95 -16.63
CA GLU A 205 25.00 17.90 -16.91
C GLU A 205 24.17 17.95 -15.61
N GLY A 206 22.90 17.53 -15.62
CA GLY A 206 22.10 17.28 -14.43
C GLY A 206 22.15 18.36 -13.34
N PRO A 207 21.90 19.65 -13.64
CA PRO A 207 21.92 20.67 -12.61
C PRO A 207 20.82 20.39 -11.59
N PHE A 208 21.17 20.42 -10.31
CA PHE A 208 20.20 20.44 -9.23
C PHE A 208 20.56 21.58 -8.27
N VAL A 209 19.66 22.56 -8.16
CA VAL A 209 19.92 23.81 -7.42
C VAL A 209 18.97 23.93 -6.24
N PHE A 210 19.52 24.22 -5.06
CA PHE A 210 18.74 24.48 -3.86
C PHE A 210 19.33 25.62 -3.03
N GLU A 211 18.47 26.27 -2.23
CA GLU A 211 18.86 27.30 -1.27
C GLU A 211 18.95 26.68 0.13
N ARG A 212 19.97 27.10 0.88
CA ARG A 212 20.09 26.79 2.30
C ARG A 212 20.84 27.89 3.05
N LYS A 213 20.17 28.51 4.03
CA LYS A 213 20.73 29.52 4.95
C LYS A 213 21.35 30.74 4.24
N GLY A 214 20.65 31.28 3.25
CA GLY A 214 21.04 32.41 2.42
C GLY A 214 22.11 32.08 1.38
N LYS A 215 22.33 30.80 1.06
CA LYS A 215 23.34 30.36 0.09
C LYS A 215 22.70 29.43 -0.94
N TYR A 216 23.13 29.58 -2.20
CA TYR A 216 22.67 28.75 -3.30
C TYR A 216 23.72 27.68 -3.61
N TYR A 217 23.29 26.43 -3.64
CA TYR A 217 24.11 25.27 -3.95
C TYR A 217 23.76 24.83 -5.36
N TYR A 218 24.72 24.96 -6.28
CA TYR A 218 24.61 24.48 -7.65
C TYR A 218 25.32 23.14 -7.74
N THR A 219 24.56 22.05 -7.80
CA THR A 219 25.10 20.69 -7.81
C THR A 219 24.91 20.05 -9.18
N PHE A 220 25.84 19.19 -9.60
CA PHE A 220 25.86 18.65 -10.97
C PHE A 220 26.75 17.39 -11.06
N PRO A 221 26.41 16.43 -11.93
CA PRO A 221 27.34 15.41 -12.40
C PRO A 221 28.52 16.02 -13.17
N TRP A 222 29.72 15.49 -12.95
CA TRP A 222 30.95 15.97 -13.58
C TRP A 222 31.88 14.80 -13.96
N VAL A 223 32.23 14.71 -15.24
CA VAL A 223 33.23 13.74 -15.74
C VAL A 223 34.62 14.32 -15.54
N ARG A 224 35.28 13.88 -14.47
CA ARG A 224 36.67 14.22 -14.17
C ARG A 224 37.67 13.28 -14.86
N LYS A 225 37.27 12.02 -15.07
CA LYS A 225 38.07 10.97 -15.71
C LYS A 225 37.21 10.19 -16.72
N ASP A 226 36.69 9.03 -16.30
CA ASP A 226 36.00 8.06 -17.16
C ASP A 226 34.48 8.07 -16.95
N THR A 227 34.03 8.16 -15.69
CA THR A 227 32.61 8.18 -15.30
C THR A 227 32.28 9.43 -14.46
N GLU A 228 31.00 9.62 -14.16
CA GLU A 228 30.53 10.79 -13.44
C GLU A 228 30.81 10.73 -11.93
N THR A 229 31.30 11.85 -11.41
CA THR A 229 31.23 12.23 -9.99
C THR A 229 30.02 13.13 -9.75
N LEU A 230 29.62 13.31 -8.49
CA LEU A 230 28.74 14.41 -8.11
C LEU A 230 29.58 15.54 -7.54
N ALA A 231 29.37 16.76 -8.03
CA ALA A 231 30.13 17.93 -7.62
C ALA A 231 29.22 19.12 -7.32
N TYR A 232 29.78 20.16 -6.70
CA TYR A 232 29.02 21.36 -6.38
C TYR A 232 29.83 22.64 -6.35
N ALA A 233 29.10 23.74 -6.56
CA ALA A 233 29.55 25.10 -6.37
C ALA A 233 28.55 25.85 -5.48
N MET A 234 29.02 26.87 -4.78
CA MET A 234 28.19 27.70 -3.89
C MET A 234 28.20 29.16 -4.34
N GLY A 235 27.08 29.87 -4.19
CA GLY A 235 26.95 31.27 -4.57
C GLY A 235 25.99 32.04 -3.67
N ASP A 236 25.99 33.36 -3.83
CA ASP A 236 25.13 34.29 -3.09
C ASP A 236 23.84 34.66 -3.85
N ASN A 237 23.73 34.25 -5.12
CA ASN A 237 22.58 34.55 -5.97
C ASN A 237 22.13 33.30 -6.74
N PRO A 238 20.83 33.18 -7.09
CA PRO A 238 20.30 32.02 -7.81
C PRO A 238 20.97 31.73 -9.16
N LEU A 239 21.43 32.77 -9.86
CA LEU A 239 22.08 32.64 -11.18
C LEU A 239 23.61 32.82 -11.12
N GLY A 240 24.19 32.85 -9.92
CA GLY A 240 25.62 33.00 -9.71
C GLY A 240 26.11 34.47 -9.69
N PRO A 241 27.43 34.69 -9.83
CA PRO A 241 28.46 33.67 -10.09
C PRO A 241 28.58 32.67 -8.94
N PHE A 242 28.97 31.44 -9.26
CA PHE A 242 29.23 30.39 -8.27
C PHE A 242 30.73 30.21 -8.03
N GLU A 243 31.08 29.61 -6.90
CA GLU A 243 32.45 29.21 -6.57
C GLU A 243 32.49 27.69 -6.36
N PHE A 244 33.28 26.97 -7.15
CA PHE A 244 33.42 25.52 -7.03
C PHE A 244 33.96 25.10 -5.65
N LYS A 245 33.32 24.09 -5.03
CA LYS A 245 33.65 23.62 -3.66
C LYS A 245 34.09 22.16 -3.58
N GLY A 246 34.11 21.43 -4.70
CA GLY A 246 34.60 20.05 -4.77
C GLY A 246 33.51 19.02 -5.04
N THR A 247 33.80 17.77 -4.67
CA THR A 247 32.94 16.62 -4.91
C THR A 247 32.02 16.34 -3.71
N ILE A 248 30.77 15.97 -4.01
CA ILE A 248 29.81 15.39 -3.07
C ILE A 248 30.02 13.88 -3.02
N MET A 249 30.19 13.23 -4.17
CA MET A 249 30.36 11.78 -4.31
C MET A 249 31.40 11.49 -5.39
N GLU A 250 32.33 10.59 -5.10
CA GLU A 250 33.37 10.15 -6.05
C GLU A 250 32.79 9.18 -7.11
N GLU A 251 33.58 8.87 -8.13
CA GLU A 251 33.20 7.95 -9.21
C GLU A 251 32.83 6.55 -8.67
N SER A 252 31.82 5.91 -9.26
CA SER A 252 31.43 4.54 -8.87
C SER A 252 32.58 3.54 -9.12
N PRO A 253 32.89 2.66 -8.15
CA PRO A 253 33.94 1.65 -8.31
C PRO A 253 33.55 0.53 -9.31
N THR A 254 32.28 0.43 -9.72
CA THR A 254 31.81 -0.59 -10.67
C THR A 254 31.68 -0.06 -12.09
N GLY A 255 32.02 1.21 -12.34
CA GLY A 255 32.05 1.80 -13.68
C GLY A 255 30.69 2.15 -14.29
N CYS A 256 29.62 2.28 -13.49
CA CYS A 256 28.37 2.87 -13.97
C CYS A 256 28.65 4.29 -14.48
N TRP A 257 28.28 4.57 -15.74
CA TRP A 257 28.71 5.80 -16.41
C TRP A 257 28.09 7.05 -15.79
N THR A 258 26.76 7.11 -15.72
CA THR A 258 26.02 8.28 -15.26
C THR A 258 25.72 8.22 -13.77
N ASN A 259 25.57 9.39 -13.15
CA ASN A 259 25.14 9.53 -11.76
C ASN A 259 24.32 10.81 -11.57
N HIS A 260 23.09 10.86 -12.10
CA HIS A 260 22.17 11.99 -11.88
C HIS A 260 21.54 11.93 -10.48
N HIS A 261 21.32 13.08 -9.85
CA HIS A 261 20.95 13.17 -8.44
C HIS A 261 19.93 14.27 -8.11
N SER A 262 19.45 14.24 -6.87
CA SER A 262 18.75 15.35 -6.23
C SER A 262 19.06 15.39 -4.74
N ILE A 263 18.89 16.56 -4.12
CA ILE A 263 19.19 16.79 -2.71
C ILE A 263 18.01 17.48 -2.05
N VAL A 264 17.50 16.91 -0.96
CA VAL A 264 16.32 17.44 -0.28
C VAL A 264 16.39 17.24 1.23
N GLU A 265 15.85 18.20 1.97
CA GLU A 265 15.64 18.08 3.41
C GLU A 265 14.29 17.43 3.70
N TYR A 266 14.29 16.43 4.57
CA TYR A 266 13.09 15.77 5.07
C TYR A 266 13.22 15.51 6.56
N ASN A 267 12.24 15.95 7.35
CA ASN A 267 12.24 15.83 8.81
C ASN A 267 13.53 16.31 9.50
N GLY A 268 14.12 17.40 8.98
CA GLY A 268 15.34 18.01 9.53
C GLY A 268 16.65 17.30 9.19
N GLN A 269 16.61 16.30 8.31
CA GLN A 269 17.79 15.61 7.78
C GLN A 269 17.88 15.80 6.27
N TRP A 270 19.09 16.02 5.76
CA TRP A 270 19.34 16.13 4.33
C TRP A 270 19.71 14.78 3.73
N TYR A 271 19.22 14.55 2.51
CA TYR A 271 19.40 13.30 1.78
C TYR A 271 19.90 13.59 0.38
N LEU A 272 20.77 12.70 -0.10
CA LEU A 272 21.21 12.64 -1.49
C LEU A 272 20.52 11.44 -2.15
N PHE A 273 19.69 11.71 -3.13
CA PHE A 273 19.14 10.70 -4.03
C PHE A 273 19.99 10.64 -5.29
N TYR A 274 20.28 9.45 -5.76
CA TYR A 274 21.14 9.20 -6.92
C TYR A 274 20.83 7.81 -7.50
N HIS A 275 21.47 7.36 -8.57
CA HIS A 275 21.17 6.05 -9.14
C HIS A 275 22.39 5.15 -9.32
N HIS A 276 22.13 3.86 -9.54
CA HIS A 276 23.15 2.87 -9.85
C HIS A 276 22.54 1.67 -10.60
N ASN A 277 23.33 0.87 -11.33
CA ASN A 277 22.88 -0.30 -12.09
C ASN A 277 22.70 -1.59 -11.23
N ASP A 278 22.02 -1.49 -10.09
CA ASP A 278 21.87 -2.58 -9.12
C ASP A 278 21.25 -3.86 -9.70
N TYR A 279 20.15 -3.72 -10.43
CA TYR A 279 19.41 -4.85 -11.03
C TYR A 279 19.93 -5.25 -12.42
N SER A 280 20.94 -4.56 -12.94
CA SER A 280 21.55 -4.82 -14.26
C SER A 280 23.06 -4.54 -14.23
N PRO A 281 23.82 -5.30 -13.43
CA PRO A 281 25.26 -5.06 -13.26
C PRO A 281 26.06 -5.16 -14.56
N GLU A 282 25.54 -5.85 -15.58
CA GLU A 282 26.13 -5.99 -16.92
C GLU A 282 25.60 -4.98 -17.95
N PHE A 283 24.61 -4.15 -17.58
CA PHE A 283 24.00 -3.15 -18.45
C PHE A 283 23.67 -1.87 -17.67
N ASP A 284 24.59 -0.92 -17.69
CA ASP A 284 24.55 0.29 -16.86
C ASP A 284 23.59 1.39 -17.37
N LYS A 285 22.80 1.08 -18.40
CA LYS A 285 21.75 1.95 -18.96
C LYS A 285 20.36 1.66 -18.41
N ASN A 286 20.22 0.57 -17.66
CA ASN A 286 19.08 0.33 -16.78
C ASN A 286 19.55 0.59 -15.35
N ARG A 287 18.95 1.56 -14.67
CA ARG A 287 19.45 2.04 -13.37
C ARG A 287 18.38 1.94 -12.30
N SER A 288 18.79 2.13 -11.06
CA SER A 288 17.97 1.95 -9.88
C SER A 288 18.29 3.05 -8.88
N ALA A 289 17.25 3.70 -8.37
CA ALA A 289 17.39 4.81 -7.44
C ALA A 289 17.94 4.33 -6.09
N ARG A 290 18.84 5.12 -5.53
CA ARG A 290 19.48 4.99 -4.23
C ARG A 290 19.36 6.30 -3.45
N ILE A 291 19.55 6.20 -2.15
CA ILE A 291 19.55 7.32 -1.21
C ILE A 291 20.58 7.11 -0.12
N ASP A 292 21.29 8.17 0.25
CA ASP A 292 22.18 8.21 1.41
C ASP A 292 22.04 9.54 2.17
N SER A 293 22.43 9.54 3.45
CA SER A 293 22.36 10.74 4.29
C SER A 293 23.44 11.74 3.87
N LEU A 294 23.07 13.02 3.79
CA LEU A 294 23.96 14.13 3.47
C LEU A 294 24.08 15.06 4.68
N GLU A 295 25.30 15.50 4.96
CA GLU A 295 25.60 16.42 6.05
C GLU A 295 26.41 17.62 5.56
N PHE A 296 26.35 18.71 6.31
CA PHE A 296 27.10 19.93 6.03
C PHE A 296 28.11 20.21 7.14
N ASN A 297 29.26 20.75 6.75
CA ASN A 297 30.23 21.35 7.66
C ASN A 297 29.69 22.66 8.26
N ALA A 298 30.36 23.15 9.30
CA ALA A 298 29.97 24.38 9.98
C ALA A 298 30.03 25.62 9.06
N ASP A 299 30.92 25.62 8.06
CA ASP A 299 31.06 26.67 7.04
C ASP A 299 30.02 26.56 5.90
N GLY A 300 29.14 25.56 5.95
CA GLY A 300 28.13 25.30 4.94
C GLY A 300 28.58 24.41 3.78
N THR A 301 29.86 24.01 3.70
CA THR A 301 30.29 23.04 2.67
C THR A 301 29.66 21.66 2.90
N ILE A 302 29.45 20.89 1.83
CA ILE A 302 28.90 19.54 1.89
C ILE A 302 29.99 18.56 2.34
N ARG A 303 29.68 17.65 3.27
CA ARG A 303 30.55 16.52 3.62
C ARG A 303 30.44 15.45 2.53
N PRO A 304 31.57 14.86 2.06
CA PRO A 304 31.53 13.79 1.09
C PRO A 304 30.62 12.64 1.52
N VAL A 305 29.76 12.18 0.63
CA VAL A 305 28.82 11.08 0.82
C VAL A 305 29.45 9.79 0.30
N VAL A 306 29.43 8.74 1.13
CA VAL A 306 29.87 7.39 0.74
C VAL A 306 28.64 6.55 0.42
N PRO A 307 28.48 6.07 -0.83
CA PRO A 307 27.39 5.19 -1.22
C PRO A 307 27.27 3.96 -0.32
N THR A 308 26.06 3.62 0.09
CA THR A 308 25.81 2.38 0.87
C THR A 308 24.85 1.42 0.16
N LEU A 309 24.95 0.13 0.48
CA LEU A 309 23.91 -0.86 0.14
C LEU A 309 22.73 -0.77 1.12
N ARG A 310 23.01 -0.41 2.37
CA ARG A 310 22.00 -0.30 3.42
C ARG A 310 20.98 0.80 3.15
N GLY A 311 21.35 1.88 2.48
CA GLY A 311 20.55 3.09 2.38
C GLY A 311 20.35 3.76 3.74
N VAL A 312 19.26 4.51 3.89
CA VAL A 312 18.96 5.26 5.12
C VAL A 312 17.92 4.56 6.02
N GLY A 313 17.72 5.08 7.22
CA GLY A 313 16.56 4.71 8.05
C GLY A 313 16.56 3.60 9.04
N ILE A 314 15.32 3.29 9.43
CA ILE A 314 14.95 2.44 10.55
C ILE A 314 13.96 1.40 10.03
N SER A 315 14.35 0.14 10.04
CA SER A 315 13.46 -0.97 9.65
C SER A 315 12.71 -1.50 10.86
N ASP A 316 11.42 -1.77 10.71
CA ASP A 316 10.64 -2.46 11.73
C ASP A 316 11.08 -3.92 11.85
N ALA A 317 11.36 -4.39 13.07
CA ALA A 317 11.69 -5.79 13.35
C ALA A 317 10.60 -6.77 12.91
N ARG A 318 9.34 -6.31 12.85
CA ARG A 318 8.16 -7.11 12.46
C ARG A 318 7.84 -7.02 10.97
N ARG A 319 8.86 -6.72 10.16
CA ARG A 319 8.86 -6.81 8.69
C ARG A 319 9.99 -7.73 8.22
N HIS A 320 9.98 -8.10 6.94
CA HIS A 320 11.14 -8.76 6.34
C HIS A 320 12.33 -7.80 6.31
N ILE A 321 13.41 -8.19 6.97
CA ILE A 321 14.70 -7.51 6.95
C ILE A 321 15.63 -8.31 6.04
N GLU A 322 15.88 -7.78 4.86
CA GLU A 322 16.82 -8.29 3.87
C GLU A 322 18.24 -7.92 4.29
N ILE A 323 18.90 -8.86 4.96
CA ILE A 323 20.20 -8.58 5.59
C ILE A 323 21.33 -8.44 4.57
N ASP A 324 21.13 -8.77 3.30
CA ASP A 324 22.08 -8.47 2.22
C ASP A 324 22.29 -6.97 2.01
N ARG A 325 21.36 -6.12 2.48
CA ARG A 325 21.52 -4.66 2.56
C ARG A 325 22.21 -4.25 3.84
N TYR A 326 23.42 -4.78 4.00
CA TYR A 326 24.17 -4.68 5.24
C TYR A 326 24.83 -3.33 5.44
N SER A 327 25.06 -3.00 6.71
CA SER A 327 25.90 -1.87 7.13
C SER A 327 27.35 -2.30 7.32
N ASP A 328 27.57 -3.57 7.70
CA ASP A 328 28.91 -4.16 7.83
C ASP A 328 28.83 -5.69 7.73
N ILE A 329 29.92 -6.35 7.29
CA ILE A 329 30.03 -7.81 7.24
C ILE A 329 31.42 -8.26 7.68
N SER A 330 31.52 -9.51 8.17
CA SER A 330 32.81 -10.09 8.48
C SER A 330 33.72 -10.17 7.23
N PRO A 331 35.04 -9.91 7.35
CA PRO A 331 35.95 -9.85 6.18
C PRO A 331 36.07 -11.14 5.35
N LYS A 332 35.61 -12.28 5.89
CA LYS A 332 35.67 -13.59 5.22
C LYS A 332 34.44 -14.40 5.57
N GLY A 333 33.91 -15.14 4.60
CA GLY A 333 32.86 -16.14 4.82
C GLY A 333 31.44 -15.65 4.58
N VAL A 334 31.25 -14.38 4.20
CA VAL A 334 29.99 -13.82 3.70
C VAL A 334 30.18 -13.41 2.25
N LYS A 335 29.17 -13.65 1.42
CA LYS A 335 29.05 -13.12 0.06
C LYS A 335 27.59 -12.70 -0.18
N ILE A 336 27.39 -11.62 -0.94
CA ILE A 336 26.06 -11.25 -1.44
C ILE A 336 25.92 -11.75 -2.88
N ASP A 337 24.80 -12.37 -3.18
CA ASP A 337 24.45 -12.92 -4.50
C ASP A 337 22.97 -12.64 -4.79
N PHE A 338 22.56 -12.68 -6.06
CA PHE A 338 21.13 -12.64 -6.39
C PHE A 338 20.40 -13.90 -5.91
N LEU A 339 19.13 -13.74 -5.54
CA LEU A 339 18.22 -14.87 -5.30
C LEU A 339 18.04 -15.69 -6.59
N ASN A 340 17.90 -14.98 -7.70
CA ASN A 340 17.76 -15.53 -9.04
C ASN A 340 18.58 -14.67 -10.02
N PRO A 341 19.66 -15.21 -10.63
CA PRO A 341 20.47 -14.44 -11.58
C PRO A 341 19.74 -14.12 -12.89
N ASP A 342 18.71 -14.90 -13.25
CA ASP A 342 17.92 -14.72 -14.46
C ASP A 342 16.79 -13.67 -14.26
N ASN A 343 16.35 -13.48 -13.02
CA ASN A 343 15.43 -12.41 -12.63
C ASN A 343 15.96 -11.66 -11.39
N LYS A 344 16.78 -10.64 -11.63
CA LYS A 344 17.46 -9.90 -10.58
C LYS A 344 16.50 -9.11 -9.67
N PHE A 345 15.30 -8.78 -10.15
CA PHE A 345 14.25 -8.14 -9.33
C PHE A 345 13.72 -9.04 -8.22
N ASP A 346 13.95 -10.37 -8.28
CA ASP A 346 13.63 -11.28 -7.17
C ASP A 346 14.40 -10.91 -5.88
N GLY A 347 15.49 -10.14 -5.99
CA GLY A 347 16.28 -9.63 -4.88
C GLY A 347 17.61 -10.38 -4.68
N TRP A 348 18.18 -10.25 -3.48
CA TRP A 348 19.49 -10.78 -3.12
C TRP A 348 19.44 -11.67 -1.90
N LYS A 349 20.55 -12.34 -1.63
CA LYS A 349 20.76 -13.18 -0.45
C LYS A 349 22.13 -12.97 0.13
N SER A 350 22.24 -13.22 1.43
CA SER A 350 23.50 -13.36 2.16
C SER A 350 23.92 -14.82 2.27
N SER A 351 25.04 -15.19 1.67
CA SER A 351 25.60 -16.54 1.70
C SER A 351 26.71 -16.65 2.76
N PHE A 352 26.45 -17.43 3.81
CA PHE A 352 27.40 -17.72 4.89
C PHE A 352 28.08 -19.07 4.68
N SER A 353 29.41 -19.07 4.63
CA SER A 353 30.22 -20.27 4.29
C SER A 353 31.27 -20.66 5.33
N LYS A 354 31.44 -19.87 6.40
CA LYS A 354 32.44 -20.08 7.44
C LYS A 354 31.87 -19.82 8.84
N GLY A 355 32.10 -20.72 9.80
CA GLY A 355 31.75 -20.48 11.20
C GLY A 355 32.40 -19.20 11.74
N GLY A 356 31.62 -18.39 12.45
CA GLY A 356 31.98 -17.06 12.94
C GLY A 356 31.82 -15.91 11.94
N SER A 357 31.41 -16.19 10.70
CA SER A 357 31.05 -15.14 9.74
C SER A 357 29.71 -14.49 10.12
N TRP A 358 29.57 -13.20 9.85
CA TRP A 358 28.42 -12.42 10.30
C TRP A 358 28.08 -11.27 9.35
N VAL A 359 26.81 -10.86 9.39
CA VAL A 359 26.25 -9.70 8.71
C VAL A 359 25.61 -8.79 9.76
N ARG A 360 25.88 -7.48 9.72
CA ARG A 360 25.27 -6.45 10.56
C ARG A 360 24.36 -5.57 9.72
N TYR A 361 23.12 -5.45 10.17
CA TYR A 361 22.09 -4.57 9.63
C TYR A 361 21.72 -3.56 10.71
N ASN A 362 22.04 -2.28 10.51
CA ASN A 362 21.83 -1.26 11.53
C ASN A 362 20.39 -0.75 11.60
N LYS A 363 20.07 -0.12 12.74
CA LYS A 363 18.83 0.64 12.96
C LYS A 363 17.56 -0.20 12.72
N VAL A 364 17.40 -1.28 13.47
CA VAL A 364 16.17 -2.08 13.52
C VAL A 364 15.36 -1.67 14.74
N ASN A 365 14.11 -1.25 14.54
CA ASN A 365 13.18 -0.90 15.62
C ASN A 365 12.40 -2.13 16.08
N PHE A 366 12.67 -2.56 17.31
CA PHE A 366 11.94 -3.65 17.98
C PHE A 366 10.66 -3.19 18.68
N GLY A 367 10.41 -1.87 18.72
CA GLY A 367 9.25 -1.26 19.36
C GLY A 367 9.32 -1.34 20.89
N GLU A 368 8.19 -1.06 21.53
CA GLU A 368 8.06 -1.05 23.00
C GLU A 368 7.58 -2.40 23.57
N LYS A 369 7.07 -3.29 22.72
CA LYS A 369 6.62 -4.63 23.10
C LYS A 369 7.73 -5.66 22.79
N PRO A 370 8.09 -6.54 23.74
CA PRO A 370 9.12 -7.55 23.53
C PRO A 370 8.72 -8.50 22.40
N VAL A 371 9.66 -8.76 21.49
CA VAL A 371 9.54 -9.82 20.48
C VAL A 371 9.61 -11.19 21.13
N LYS A 372 8.84 -12.15 20.63
CA LYS A 372 8.71 -13.51 21.16
C LYS A 372 9.42 -14.53 20.28
N THR A 373 9.40 -14.33 18.96
CA THR A 373 10.02 -15.26 18.00
C THR A 373 10.86 -14.51 16.97
N VAL A 374 11.82 -15.22 16.37
CA VAL A 374 12.54 -14.79 15.17
C VAL A 374 12.38 -15.85 14.09
N SER A 375 12.19 -15.40 12.86
CA SER A 375 12.08 -16.23 11.66
C SER A 375 13.10 -15.79 10.62
N ALA A 376 13.60 -16.74 9.83
CA ALA A 376 14.47 -16.47 8.69
C ALA A 376 14.09 -17.35 7.51
N ARG A 377 14.09 -16.78 6.31
CA ARG A 377 13.98 -17.55 5.06
C ARG A 377 15.37 -17.97 4.62
N VAL A 378 15.60 -19.28 4.64
CA VAL A 378 16.92 -19.88 4.47
C VAL A 378 16.92 -21.00 3.44
N LYS A 379 18.11 -21.25 2.88
CA LYS A 379 18.42 -22.42 2.05
C LYS A 379 19.79 -22.96 2.45
N SER A 380 19.92 -24.28 2.58
CA SER A 380 21.17 -24.87 3.07
C SER A 380 21.35 -26.32 2.62
N SER A 381 22.41 -26.59 1.87
CA SER A 381 22.78 -27.95 1.45
C SER A 381 23.42 -28.79 2.56
N ALA A 382 23.86 -28.17 3.65
CA ALA A 382 24.57 -28.83 4.76
C ALA A 382 23.80 -28.78 6.09
N GLY A 383 22.74 -27.99 6.17
CA GLY A 383 22.21 -27.51 7.44
C GLY A 383 23.18 -26.53 8.13
N GLY A 384 22.80 -26.06 9.31
CA GLY A 384 23.63 -25.19 10.12
C GLY A 384 22.92 -24.58 11.32
N THR A 385 23.58 -23.63 11.96
CA THR A 385 22.99 -22.84 13.04
C THR A 385 23.34 -21.37 12.85
N LEU A 386 22.32 -20.52 12.83
CA LEU A 386 22.47 -19.07 12.82
C LEU A 386 22.22 -18.53 14.23
N ASN A 387 23.11 -17.67 14.71
CA ASN A 387 22.88 -16.87 15.91
C ASN A 387 22.37 -15.49 15.48
N VAL A 388 21.33 -15.05 16.16
CA VAL A 388 20.79 -13.69 16.02
C VAL A 388 21.23 -12.91 17.25
N LEU A 389 21.91 -11.78 17.04
CA LEU A 389 22.46 -10.93 18.08
C LEU A 389 22.01 -9.48 17.87
N VAL A 390 22.09 -8.68 18.93
CA VAL A 390 21.90 -7.23 18.90
C VAL A 390 23.15 -6.48 19.34
N ASP A 391 23.36 -5.31 18.74
CA ASP A 391 24.44 -4.34 19.06
C ASP A 391 25.86 -4.88 18.82
N GLY A 392 26.01 -5.73 17.81
CA GLY A 392 27.31 -6.14 17.27
C GLY A 392 27.58 -7.66 17.31
N PRO A 393 28.66 -8.13 16.68
CA PRO A 393 28.97 -9.56 16.53
C PRO A 393 29.38 -10.26 17.83
N LYS A 394 29.71 -9.49 18.87
CA LYS A 394 29.91 -9.96 20.26
C LYS A 394 28.80 -9.46 21.20
N GLY A 395 27.73 -8.91 20.63
CA GLY A 395 26.62 -8.35 21.37
C GLY A 395 25.74 -9.44 22.00
N LYS A 396 24.59 -9.02 22.52
CA LYS A 396 23.66 -9.93 23.20
C LYS A 396 23.04 -10.87 22.17
N LYS A 397 23.22 -12.18 22.35
CA LYS A 397 22.52 -13.19 21.55
C LYS A 397 21.06 -13.26 21.99
N VAL A 398 20.14 -13.06 21.05
CA VAL A 398 18.69 -13.08 21.28
C VAL A 398 18.03 -14.35 20.77
N ALA A 399 18.66 -15.10 19.86
CA ALA A 399 18.18 -16.41 19.43
C ALA A 399 19.27 -17.28 18.77
N SER A 400 18.99 -18.58 18.68
CA SER A 400 19.77 -19.55 17.89
C SER A 400 18.83 -20.34 16.98
N ILE A 401 18.84 -20.05 15.68
CA ILE A 401 17.98 -20.67 14.67
C ILE A 401 18.68 -21.93 14.13
N LYS A 402 18.02 -23.09 14.29
CA LYS A 402 18.48 -24.35 13.70
C LYS A 402 18.00 -24.44 12.25
N VAL A 403 18.95 -24.59 11.33
CA VAL A 403 18.68 -24.67 9.89
C VAL A 403 18.81 -26.14 9.44
N PRO A 404 17.72 -26.79 9.00
CA PRO A 404 17.79 -28.14 8.45
C PRO A 404 18.42 -28.11 7.06
N LYS A 405 18.90 -29.28 6.61
CA LYS A 405 19.26 -29.46 5.20
C LYS A 405 18.01 -29.29 4.33
N CYS A 406 18.06 -28.36 3.39
CA CYS A 406 16.97 -28.02 2.48
C CYS A 406 17.52 -27.58 1.12
N ASN A 407 16.91 -28.09 0.06
CA ASN A 407 17.26 -27.71 -1.32
C ASN A 407 16.45 -26.51 -1.82
N ASP A 408 15.31 -26.24 -1.19
CA ASP A 408 14.41 -25.12 -1.49
C ASP A 408 14.40 -24.11 -0.35
N TRP A 409 13.98 -22.89 -0.65
CA TRP A 409 13.80 -21.83 0.35
C TRP A 409 12.73 -22.24 1.36
N ARG A 410 13.08 -22.14 2.65
CA ARG A 410 12.18 -22.48 3.75
C ARG A 410 12.27 -21.43 4.84
N VAL A 411 11.13 -21.10 5.44
CA VAL A 411 11.09 -20.30 6.67
C VAL A 411 11.34 -21.22 7.86
N VAL A 412 12.31 -20.83 8.69
CA VAL A 412 12.63 -21.49 9.96
C VAL A 412 12.54 -20.46 11.08
N SER A 413 12.11 -20.88 12.26
CA SER A 413 11.93 -20.00 13.41
C SER A 413 12.61 -20.52 14.67
N ALA A 414 12.80 -19.63 15.64
CA ALA A 414 13.24 -19.93 16.99
C ALA A 414 12.62 -18.95 17.98
N ASP A 415 12.43 -19.40 19.21
CA ASP A 415 12.02 -18.52 20.32
C ASP A 415 13.15 -17.56 20.70
N ILE A 416 12.76 -16.37 21.13
CA ILE A 416 13.68 -15.41 21.73
C ILE A 416 14.12 -15.92 23.11
N VAL A 417 15.42 -15.80 23.39
CA VAL A 417 16.03 -16.24 24.66
C VAL A 417 16.52 -15.03 25.47
N GLY A 418 16.31 -15.07 26.79
CA GLY A 418 16.61 -13.96 27.68
C GLY A 418 15.68 -12.76 27.46
N ASP A 419 16.10 -11.55 27.85
CA ASP A 419 15.26 -10.37 27.61
C ASP A 419 15.26 -9.98 26.13
N ALA A 420 14.08 -9.82 25.56
CA ALA A 420 13.93 -9.35 24.20
C ALA A 420 14.44 -7.90 24.04
N PRO A 421 15.04 -7.55 22.89
CA PRO A 421 15.41 -6.17 22.59
C PRO A 421 14.17 -5.26 22.48
N LEU A 422 14.32 -4.00 22.87
CA LEU A 422 13.29 -2.96 22.81
C LEU A 422 13.89 -1.69 22.20
N GLY A 423 13.10 -0.92 21.47
CA GLY A 423 13.60 0.27 20.78
C GLY A 423 14.52 -0.06 19.61
N VAL A 424 15.44 0.84 19.27
CA VAL A 424 16.27 0.72 18.06
C VAL A 424 17.63 0.10 18.38
N HIS A 425 17.94 -1.01 17.70
CA HIS A 425 19.18 -1.76 17.85
C HIS A 425 19.76 -2.16 16.50
N ASP A 426 21.03 -2.54 16.49
CA ASP A 426 21.61 -3.16 15.30
C ASP A 426 21.41 -4.67 15.33
N LEU A 427 20.89 -5.24 14.25
CA LEU A 427 20.71 -6.67 14.07
C LEU A 427 21.98 -7.31 13.53
N VAL A 428 22.43 -8.41 14.13
CA VAL A 428 23.53 -9.21 13.60
C VAL A 428 23.09 -10.66 13.42
N VAL A 429 23.31 -11.19 12.21
CA VAL A 429 23.11 -12.60 11.89
C VAL A 429 24.47 -13.23 11.68
N ALA A 430 24.79 -14.22 12.52
CA ALA A 430 26.10 -14.86 12.54
C ALA A 430 25.99 -16.38 12.35
N LEU A 431 26.77 -16.94 11.45
CA LEU A 431 26.84 -18.39 11.24
C LEU A 431 27.69 -19.03 12.33
N GLN A 432 27.11 -19.92 13.14
CA GLN A 432 27.87 -20.69 14.12
C GLN A 432 28.59 -21.88 13.46
N ASN A 433 27.87 -22.63 12.62
CA ASN A 433 28.39 -23.79 11.90
C ASN A 433 27.54 -24.08 10.65
N GLY A 434 28.08 -24.86 9.72
CA GLY A 434 27.41 -25.26 8.48
C GLY A 434 27.65 -24.30 7.31
N ARG A 435 26.68 -24.24 6.40
CA ARG A 435 26.63 -23.29 5.28
C ARG A 435 25.18 -22.90 5.06
N VAL A 436 24.87 -21.61 5.08
CA VAL A 436 23.47 -21.14 5.01
C VAL A 436 23.39 -19.94 4.10
N ASP A 437 22.47 -19.98 3.14
CA ASP A 437 21.98 -18.81 2.43
C ASP A 437 20.79 -18.25 3.20
N VAL A 438 20.78 -16.93 3.42
CA VAL A 438 19.71 -16.20 4.09
C VAL A 438 19.19 -15.14 3.14
N ASP A 439 17.89 -15.17 2.90
CA ASP A 439 17.17 -14.13 2.16
C ASP A 439 16.83 -12.99 3.14
N TRP A 440 15.86 -13.22 4.02
CA TRP A 440 15.44 -12.27 5.04
C TRP A 440 15.40 -12.87 6.44
N VAL A 441 15.41 -11.98 7.44
CA VAL A 441 15.10 -12.25 8.85
C VAL A 441 13.97 -11.33 9.31
N GLY A 442 13.14 -11.78 10.24
CA GLY A 442 12.09 -10.95 10.84
C GLY A 442 11.63 -11.53 12.17
N PHE A 443 10.89 -10.75 12.95
CA PHE A 443 10.45 -11.10 14.29
C PHE A 443 8.93 -11.18 14.39
N ASP A 444 8.45 -12.05 15.27
CA ASP A 444 7.02 -12.32 15.51
C ASP A 444 6.26 -12.76 14.23
N ALA A 445 5.01 -12.31 14.03
CA ALA A 445 4.28 -12.55 12.80
C ALA A 445 4.67 -11.49 11.74
N LEU A 446 4.94 -11.94 10.52
CA LEU A 446 5.47 -11.15 9.41
C LEU A 446 4.41 -11.01 8.30
N PRO A 447 3.42 -10.13 8.47
CA PRO A 447 2.40 -9.93 7.46
C PRO A 447 2.98 -9.25 6.21
N TRP A 448 2.35 -9.48 5.05
CA TRP A 448 2.85 -8.99 3.77
C TRP A 448 2.67 -7.48 3.63
N THR A 449 3.62 -6.79 3.01
CA THR A 449 3.65 -5.33 2.89
C THR A 449 3.01 -4.78 1.61
N ALA A 450 2.54 -5.67 0.71
CA ALA A 450 1.86 -5.29 -0.52
C ALA A 450 0.66 -6.20 -0.77
N GLY A 451 -0.41 -5.65 -1.33
CA GLY A 451 -1.66 -6.35 -1.62
C GLY A 451 -1.60 -7.19 -2.89
N ALA A 452 -2.61 -8.04 -3.07
CA ALA A 452 -2.74 -8.94 -4.20
C ALA A 452 -3.02 -8.24 -5.55
N MET A 453 -3.57 -7.01 -5.55
CA MET A 453 -3.77 -6.24 -6.79
C MET A 453 -2.46 -5.85 -7.45
N THR A 454 -1.39 -5.69 -6.66
CA THR A 454 -0.03 -5.42 -7.14
C THR A 454 0.74 -6.71 -7.34
N THR A 455 0.65 -7.63 -6.38
CA THR A 455 1.55 -8.81 -6.35
C THR A 455 0.99 -10.05 -7.03
N GLY A 456 -0.32 -10.12 -7.28
CA GLY A 456 -1.01 -11.34 -7.73
C GLY A 456 -1.00 -12.50 -6.73
N ARG A 457 -0.44 -12.32 -5.53
CA ARG A 457 -0.25 -13.36 -4.51
C ARG A 457 -1.26 -13.21 -3.38
N TYR A 458 -1.58 -14.32 -2.70
CA TYR A 458 -2.48 -14.36 -1.54
C TYR A 458 -1.85 -15.16 -0.40
N ARG A 459 -1.87 -14.59 0.81
CA ARG A 459 -1.31 -15.20 2.01
C ARG A 459 -2.20 -16.36 2.48
N ASN A 460 -1.61 -17.51 2.80
CA ASN A 460 -2.31 -18.67 3.34
C ASN A 460 -1.91 -18.88 4.81
N MET A 461 -2.69 -18.30 5.71
CA MET A 461 -2.46 -18.32 7.15
C MET A 461 -2.61 -19.72 7.75
N PHE A 462 -3.46 -20.58 7.17
CA PHE A 462 -3.58 -21.95 7.65
C PHE A 462 -2.32 -22.76 7.32
N ALA A 463 -1.74 -22.56 6.14
CA ALA A 463 -0.47 -23.19 5.79
C ALA A 463 0.68 -22.68 6.68
N GLU A 464 0.71 -21.37 6.96
CA GLU A 464 1.67 -20.78 7.91
C GLU A 464 1.49 -21.33 9.34
N ALA A 465 0.25 -21.62 9.75
CA ALA A 465 -0.09 -22.25 11.02
C ALA A 465 0.20 -23.77 11.06
N GLY A 466 0.68 -24.37 9.96
CA GLY A 466 1.14 -25.76 9.92
C GLY A 466 0.14 -26.78 9.37
N TYR A 467 -1.01 -26.35 8.81
CA TYR A 467 -1.95 -27.24 8.14
C TYR A 467 -1.51 -27.52 6.70
N SER A 468 -1.70 -28.76 6.22
CA SER A 468 -1.38 -29.10 4.83
C SER A 468 -2.40 -28.50 3.86
N GLN A 469 -1.98 -28.22 2.62
CA GLN A 469 -2.89 -27.69 1.59
C GLN A 469 -4.10 -28.60 1.36
N ALA A 470 -3.91 -29.92 1.38
CA ALA A 470 -5.00 -30.88 1.21
C ALA A 470 -6.04 -30.79 2.33
N GLU A 471 -5.63 -30.60 3.58
CA GLU A 471 -6.56 -30.40 4.71
C GLU A 471 -7.31 -29.08 4.59
N ILE A 472 -6.62 -28.02 4.15
CA ILE A 472 -7.21 -26.69 3.95
C ILE A 472 -8.28 -26.73 2.88
N ASP A 473 -7.96 -27.30 1.72
CA ASP A 473 -8.90 -27.42 0.59
C ASP A 473 -10.12 -28.28 0.97
N ALA A 474 -9.90 -29.42 1.62
CA ALA A 474 -10.97 -30.28 2.09
C ALA A 474 -11.90 -29.58 3.09
N LYS A 475 -11.33 -28.79 4.00
CA LYS A 475 -12.10 -28.07 5.02
C LYS A 475 -12.88 -26.90 4.44
N LEU A 476 -12.27 -26.13 3.54
CA LEU A 476 -12.95 -25.06 2.83
C LEU A 476 -14.14 -25.60 2.01
N ALA A 477 -13.94 -26.71 1.28
CA ALA A 477 -15.00 -27.37 0.53
C ALA A 477 -16.13 -27.86 1.45
N ALA A 478 -15.80 -28.51 2.57
CA ALA A 478 -16.79 -28.97 3.54
C ALA A 478 -17.62 -27.83 4.16
N ILE A 479 -17.01 -26.67 4.42
CA ILE A 479 -17.73 -25.49 4.91
C ILE A 479 -18.67 -24.93 3.84
N TYR A 480 -18.19 -24.79 2.59
CA TYR A 480 -19.05 -24.39 1.47
C TYR A 480 -20.25 -25.34 1.33
N ASP A 481 -20.01 -26.64 1.31
CA ASP A 481 -21.06 -27.66 1.18
C ASP A 481 -22.04 -27.57 2.34
N SER A 482 -21.58 -27.33 3.58
CA SER A 482 -22.48 -27.18 4.73
C SER A 482 -23.45 -26.00 4.60
N VAL A 483 -23.01 -24.90 3.98
CA VAL A 483 -23.79 -23.67 3.81
C VAL A 483 -24.73 -23.76 2.60
N PHE A 484 -24.32 -24.38 1.49
CA PHE A 484 -25.08 -24.39 0.24
C PHE A 484 -25.88 -25.68 0.00
N HIS A 485 -25.42 -26.81 0.51
CA HIS A 485 -25.94 -28.14 0.16
C HIS A 485 -26.26 -29.04 1.38
N GLY A 486 -25.75 -28.69 2.56
CA GLY A 486 -25.89 -29.44 3.79
C GLY A 486 -27.30 -29.43 4.39
N PRO A 487 -27.51 -30.16 5.49
CA PRO A 487 -28.82 -30.24 6.16
C PRO A 487 -29.31 -28.89 6.70
N ASN A 488 -28.39 -28.00 7.02
CA ASN A 488 -28.65 -26.65 7.52
C ASN A 488 -28.38 -25.57 6.46
N LYS A 489 -28.44 -25.93 5.17
CA LYS A 489 -28.13 -25.00 4.08
C LYS A 489 -29.02 -23.77 4.09
N VAL A 490 -28.49 -22.67 3.58
CA VAL A 490 -29.23 -21.42 3.36
C VAL A 490 -29.57 -21.16 1.90
N TYR A 491 -29.05 -21.96 0.97
CA TYR A 491 -29.32 -21.86 -0.47
C TYR A 491 -30.50 -22.76 -0.92
N PHE A 492 -31.46 -22.16 -1.62
CA PHE A 492 -32.68 -22.83 -2.07
C PHE A 492 -32.99 -22.52 -3.53
N GLU A 493 -33.11 -23.55 -4.36
CA GLU A 493 -33.48 -23.41 -5.77
C GLU A 493 -34.98 -23.21 -5.95
N VAL A 494 -35.36 -22.40 -6.94
CA VAL A 494 -36.74 -22.07 -7.31
C VAL A 494 -36.94 -22.31 -8.79
N GLY A 495 -37.61 -23.43 -9.11
CA GLY A 495 -37.72 -23.91 -10.49
C GLY A 495 -36.35 -24.12 -11.14
N ASP A 496 -36.30 -24.00 -12.47
CA ASP A 496 -35.11 -24.42 -13.22
C ASP A 496 -34.03 -23.35 -13.35
N SER A 497 -34.29 -22.10 -12.94
CA SER A 497 -33.43 -20.95 -13.28
C SER A 497 -33.20 -19.91 -12.20
N MET A 498 -33.78 -20.06 -11.00
CA MET A 498 -33.61 -19.11 -9.89
C MET A 498 -33.23 -19.82 -8.60
N ALA A 499 -32.68 -19.07 -7.65
CA ALA A 499 -32.43 -19.52 -6.29
C ALA A 499 -32.38 -18.31 -5.35
N TYR A 500 -32.50 -18.56 -4.04
CA TYR A 500 -32.30 -17.54 -3.01
C TYR A 500 -31.46 -18.06 -1.85
N ILE A 501 -30.87 -17.11 -1.11
CA ILE A 501 -30.26 -17.32 0.20
C ILE A 501 -31.25 -16.87 1.27
N SER A 502 -31.61 -17.78 2.18
CA SER A 502 -32.58 -17.52 3.25
C SER A 502 -31.88 -17.25 4.58
N ASP A 503 -32.27 -16.16 5.24
CA ASP A 503 -32.04 -16.00 6.67
C ASP A 503 -33.08 -16.87 7.41
N ILE A 504 -32.70 -18.13 7.65
CA ILE A 504 -33.60 -19.17 8.17
C ILE A 504 -34.25 -18.75 9.49
N LYS A 505 -33.52 -18.05 10.36
CA LYS A 505 -34.00 -17.63 11.69
C LYS A 505 -35.00 -16.47 11.62
N ASN A 506 -34.88 -15.60 10.62
CA ASN A 506 -35.79 -14.46 10.43
C ASN A 506 -36.89 -14.74 9.40
N HIS A 507 -36.85 -15.90 8.73
CA HIS A 507 -37.82 -16.34 7.73
C HIS A 507 -37.93 -15.39 6.53
N ASP A 508 -36.82 -14.78 6.13
CA ASP A 508 -36.74 -13.84 5.02
C ASP A 508 -35.51 -14.05 4.12
N VAL A 509 -35.55 -13.42 2.95
CA VAL A 509 -34.47 -13.34 1.96
C VAL A 509 -33.97 -11.91 1.96
N ARG A 510 -32.67 -11.73 2.20
CA ARG A 510 -32.05 -10.41 2.38
C ARG A 510 -31.08 -10.08 1.26
N THR A 511 -30.98 -8.80 0.89
CA THR A 511 -30.02 -8.35 -0.15
C THR A 511 -28.59 -8.71 0.24
N GLU A 512 -28.24 -8.56 1.52
CA GLU A 512 -26.96 -8.99 2.10
C GLU A 512 -26.66 -10.46 1.77
N GLY A 513 -27.52 -11.39 2.16
CA GLY A 513 -27.30 -12.82 1.94
C GLY A 513 -27.24 -13.20 0.47
N MET A 514 -28.10 -12.58 -0.34
CA MET A 514 -28.12 -12.79 -1.78
C MET A 514 -26.81 -12.30 -2.45
N SER A 515 -26.33 -11.12 -2.08
CA SER A 515 -25.11 -10.53 -2.63
C SER A 515 -23.85 -11.28 -2.13
N TYR A 516 -23.85 -11.75 -0.88
CA TYR A 516 -22.83 -12.65 -0.34
C TYR A 516 -22.79 -13.98 -1.08
N GLY A 517 -23.95 -14.59 -1.33
CA GLY A 517 -24.07 -15.81 -2.12
C GLY A 517 -23.50 -15.65 -3.53
N MET A 518 -23.75 -14.51 -4.18
CA MET A 518 -23.16 -14.18 -5.48
C MET A 518 -21.64 -14.02 -5.40
N MET A 519 -21.12 -13.33 -4.39
CA MET A 519 -19.67 -13.19 -4.17
C MET A 519 -19.01 -14.56 -3.97
N ILE A 520 -19.59 -15.42 -3.12
CA ILE A 520 -19.09 -16.78 -2.89
C ILE A 520 -19.14 -17.58 -4.20
N ALA A 521 -20.27 -17.56 -4.92
CA ALA A 521 -20.42 -18.30 -6.16
C ALA A 521 -19.38 -17.89 -7.22
N VAL A 522 -19.12 -16.59 -7.38
CA VAL A 522 -18.09 -16.14 -8.34
C VAL A 522 -16.68 -16.51 -7.88
N GLN A 523 -16.36 -16.51 -6.58
CA GLN A 523 -15.06 -16.94 -6.07
C GLN A 523 -14.82 -18.44 -6.32
N PHE A 524 -15.84 -19.27 -6.07
CA PHE A 524 -15.80 -20.74 -6.25
C PHE A 524 -16.06 -21.20 -7.70
N ASP A 525 -16.13 -20.29 -8.67
CA ASP A 525 -16.41 -20.58 -10.07
C ASP A 525 -17.74 -21.34 -10.32
N LYS A 526 -18.79 -20.95 -9.59
CA LYS A 526 -20.13 -21.55 -9.66
C LYS A 526 -21.10 -20.67 -10.44
N LYS A 527 -20.88 -20.56 -11.76
CA LYS A 527 -21.69 -19.70 -12.65
C LYS A 527 -23.20 -19.93 -12.54
N ASP A 528 -23.65 -21.19 -12.51
CA ASP A 528 -25.08 -21.50 -12.43
C ASP A 528 -25.71 -21.01 -11.11
N VAL A 529 -25.03 -21.22 -9.97
CA VAL A 529 -25.45 -20.70 -8.66
C VAL A 529 -25.54 -19.17 -8.70
N PHE A 530 -24.52 -18.51 -9.24
CA PHE A 530 -24.50 -17.05 -9.38
C PHE A 530 -25.68 -16.54 -10.22
N ASP A 531 -25.89 -17.11 -11.41
CA ASP A 531 -26.93 -16.68 -12.34
C ASP A 531 -28.33 -16.90 -11.74
N ARG A 532 -28.54 -18.00 -11.01
CA ARG A 532 -29.79 -18.30 -10.30
C ARG A 532 -30.10 -17.26 -9.23
N LEU A 533 -29.11 -16.91 -8.41
CA LEU A 533 -29.25 -15.87 -7.38
C LEU A 533 -29.55 -14.51 -8.02
N TRP A 534 -28.79 -14.13 -9.05
CA TRP A 534 -28.97 -12.85 -9.73
C TRP A 534 -30.35 -12.72 -10.37
N ARG A 535 -30.84 -13.76 -11.06
CA ARG A 535 -32.19 -13.73 -11.66
C ARG A 535 -33.27 -13.58 -10.61
N TRP A 536 -33.13 -14.20 -9.44
CA TRP A 536 -34.08 -14.01 -8.33
C TRP A 536 -34.05 -12.57 -7.82
N CYS A 537 -32.87 -11.99 -7.59
CA CYS A 537 -32.71 -10.60 -7.17
C CYS A 537 -33.38 -9.64 -8.16
N ARG A 538 -33.12 -9.82 -9.46
CA ARG A 538 -33.70 -9.03 -10.54
C ARG A 538 -35.22 -9.10 -10.58
N LYS A 539 -35.77 -10.29 -10.39
CA LYS A 539 -37.21 -10.51 -10.50
C LYS A 539 -37.98 -9.97 -9.31
N TYR A 540 -37.47 -10.19 -8.09
CA TYR A 540 -38.24 -9.95 -6.87
C TYR A 540 -37.76 -8.75 -6.07
N MET A 541 -36.47 -8.44 -6.09
CA MET A 541 -35.88 -7.42 -5.20
C MET A 541 -35.64 -6.09 -5.93
N GLN A 542 -35.12 -6.10 -7.16
CA GLN A 542 -34.76 -4.86 -7.85
C GLN A 542 -35.99 -4.03 -8.23
N HIS A 543 -35.94 -2.74 -7.97
CA HIS A 543 -36.89 -1.77 -8.48
C HIS A 543 -36.52 -1.38 -9.91
N SER A 544 -37.49 -1.38 -10.81
CA SER A 544 -37.31 -1.03 -12.23
C SER A 544 -37.85 0.36 -12.61
N SER A 545 -38.38 1.10 -11.63
CA SER A 545 -38.95 2.44 -11.83
C SER A 545 -39.13 3.18 -10.49
N GLY A 546 -39.44 4.47 -10.57
CA GLY A 546 -39.68 5.34 -9.41
C GLY A 546 -38.40 5.80 -8.71
N ASP A 547 -38.54 6.43 -7.54
CA ASP A 547 -37.41 6.99 -6.78
C ASP A 547 -36.36 5.92 -6.40
N MET A 548 -36.79 4.65 -6.27
CA MET A 548 -35.92 3.53 -5.93
C MET A 548 -35.34 2.79 -7.15
N ASP A 549 -35.61 3.22 -8.39
CA ASP A 549 -35.14 2.56 -9.61
C ASP A 549 -33.63 2.23 -9.54
N GLY A 550 -33.29 0.96 -9.81
CA GLY A 550 -31.93 0.43 -9.71
C GLY A 550 -31.52 -0.13 -8.35
N TYR A 551 -32.19 0.23 -7.25
CA TYR A 551 -31.96 -0.34 -5.92
C TYR A 551 -32.80 -1.60 -5.65
N PHE A 552 -32.51 -2.29 -4.55
CA PHE A 552 -33.10 -3.58 -4.22
C PHE A 552 -33.85 -3.50 -2.88
N ALA A 553 -35.06 -4.06 -2.82
CA ALA A 553 -35.78 -4.23 -1.56
C ALA A 553 -34.97 -5.12 -0.60
N TRP A 554 -34.55 -4.59 0.56
CA TRP A 554 -33.59 -5.24 1.45
C TRP A 554 -34.07 -6.58 2.04
N SER A 555 -35.40 -6.77 2.16
CA SER A 555 -36.01 -7.98 2.70
C SER A 555 -37.26 -8.39 1.92
N CYS A 556 -37.32 -9.67 1.57
CA CYS A 556 -38.44 -10.35 0.93
C CYS A 556 -38.80 -11.63 1.69
N LYS A 557 -40.04 -12.08 1.57
CA LYS A 557 -40.40 -13.47 1.87
C LYS A 557 -39.77 -14.41 0.84
N THR A 558 -39.72 -15.70 1.15
CA THR A 558 -39.17 -16.74 0.26
C THR A 558 -39.96 -16.92 -1.04
N ASP A 559 -41.22 -16.46 -1.10
CA ASP A 559 -42.03 -16.41 -2.32
C ASP A 559 -41.75 -15.18 -3.22
N GLY A 560 -40.88 -14.27 -2.77
CA GLY A 560 -40.52 -13.03 -3.47
C GLY A 560 -41.34 -11.80 -3.07
N THR A 561 -42.32 -11.93 -2.17
CA THR A 561 -43.09 -10.80 -1.65
C THR A 561 -42.21 -9.90 -0.81
N ARG A 562 -42.05 -8.63 -1.18
CA ARG A 562 -41.23 -7.65 -0.45
C ARG A 562 -41.80 -7.35 0.94
N ASN A 563 -41.00 -7.56 1.99
CA ASN A 563 -41.33 -7.13 3.35
C ASN A 563 -41.11 -5.62 3.52
N SER A 564 -40.13 -5.07 2.80
CA SER A 564 -39.78 -3.65 2.78
C SER A 564 -39.50 -3.18 1.35
N GLN A 565 -39.74 -1.91 1.04
CA GLN A 565 -39.35 -1.31 -0.24
C GLN A 565 -37.97 -0.68 -0.21
N GLY A 566 -37.46 -0.30 0.97
CA GLY A 566 -36.15 0.34 1.10
C GLY A 566 -34.99 -0.62 0.82
N PRO A 567 -33.83 -0.10 0.40
CA PRO A 567 -32.58 -0.87 0.26
C PRO A 567 -31.72 -0.90 1.53
N ALA A 568 -30.68 -1.74 1.50
CA ALA A 568 -29.60 -1.81 2.47
C ALA A 568 -28.27 -1.80 1.71
N SER A 569 -27.47 -0.74 1.90
CA SER A 569 -26.41 -0.34 0.97
C SER A 569 -25.31 -1.38 0.76
N ASP A 570 -25.04 -2.21 1.76
CA ASP A 570 -24.07 -3.31 1.67
C ASP A 570 -24.48 -4.37 0.64
N GLY A 571 -25.77 -4.61 0.47
CA GLY A 571 -26.33 -5.44 -0.58
C GLY A 571 -25.89 -4.97 -1.97
N GLU A 572 -26.21 -3.72 -2.32
CA GLU A 572 -25.80 -3.08 -3.58
C GLU A 572 -24.28 -3.10 -3.77
N LEU A 573 -23.52 -2.76 -2.72
CA LEU A 573 -22.05 -2.75 -2.72
C LEU A 573 -21.47 -4.12 -3.16
N TYR A 574 -21.95 -5.21 -2.57
CA TYR A 574 -21.53 -6.57 -2.95
C TYR A 574 -22.06 -6.99 -4.33
N TYR A 575 -23.28 -6.62 -4.72
CA TYR A 575 -23.80 -6.93 -6.06
C TYR A 575 -22.89 -6.35 -7.15
N ILE A 576 -22.54 -5.06 -7.05
CA ILE A 576 -21.71 -4.37 -8.04
C ILE A 576 -20.36 -5.11 -8.20
N THR A 577 -19.65 -5.35 -7.10
CA THR A 577 -18.34 -6.03 -7.14
C THR A 577 -18.46 -7.46 -7.67
N SER A 578 -19.47 -8.22 -7.23
CA SER A 578 -19.69 -9.59 -7.67
C SER A 578 -19.98 -9.68 -9.17
N LEU A 579 -20.74 -8.72 -9.71
CA LEU A 579 -21.04 -8.60 -11.14
C LEU A 579 -19.81 -8.21 -11.98
N ILE A 580 -18.97 -7.29 -11.48
CA ILE A 580 -17.69 -6.97 -12.14
C ILE A 580 -16.80 -8.21 -12.20
N PHE A 581 -16.70 -8.96 -11.10
CA PHE A 581 -15.95 -10.22 -11.08
C PHE A 581 -16.54 -11.30 -11.99
N ALA A 582 -17.88 -11.41 -12.06
CA ALA A 582 -18.54 -12.33 -12.98
C ALA A 582 -18.23 -11.98 -14.44
N SER A 583 -18.25 -10.69 -14.80
CA SER A 583 -17.79 -10.19 -16.10
C SER A 583 -16.34 -10.58 -16.37
N ASN A 584 -15.45 -10.34 -15.41
CA ASN A 584 -14.02 -10.65 -15.55
C ASN A 584 -13.75 -12.14 -15.73
N ARG A 585 -14.51 -13.00 -15.03
CA ARG A 585 -14.33 -14.46 -15.04
C ARG A 585 -15.00 -15.15 -16.23
N TRP A 586 -16.26 -14.82 -16.51
CA TRP A 586 -17.10 -15.56 -17.45
C TRP A 586 -17.41 -14.78 -18.73
N GLY A 587 -17.02 -13.51 -18.82
CA GLY A 587 -17.41 -12.62 -19.90
C GLY A 587 -18.88 -12.21 -19.83
N ASN A 588 -19.29 -11.32 -20.73
CA ASN A 588 -20.65 -10.73 -20.72
C ASN A 588 -21.61 -11.37 -21.72
N ASP A 589 -21.11 -12.23 -22.60
CA ASP A 589 -21.90 -12.89 -23.66
C ASP A 589 -22.46 -14.25 -23.19
N THR A 590 -23.10 -14.26 -22.01
CA THR A 590 -23.54 -15.51 -21.35
C THR A 590 -25.04 -15.56 -21.02
N GLY A 591 -25.83 -14.66 -21.61
CA GLY A 591 -27.25 -14.45 -21.31
C GLY A 591 -27.51 -13.45 -20.17
N ILE A 592 -26.49 -13.11 -19.39
CA ILE A 592 -26.46 -11.95 -18.49
C ILE A 592 -25.20 -11.15 -18.85
N ASN A 593 -25.39 -9.87 -19.14
CA ASN A 593 -24.28 -8.93 -19.31
C ASN A 593 -23.93 -8.34 -17.93
N TYR A 594 -23.08 -9.04 -17.19
CA TYR A 594 -22.79 -8.70 -15.79
C TYR A 594 -22.24 -7.29 -15.61
N LEU A 595 -21.36 -6.84 -16.50
CA LEU A 595 -20.78 -5.50 -16.43
C LEU A 595 -21.83 -4.41 -16.69
N ALA A 596 -22.73 -4.61 -17.65
CA ALA A 596 -23.84 -3.69 -17.87
C ALA A 596 -24.77 -3.62 -16.66
N GLU A 597 -24.99 -4.74 -15.98
CA GLU A 597 -25.80 -4.78 -14.75
C GLU A 597 -25.13 -4.03 -13.59
N ALA A 598 -23.82 -4.20 -13.38
CA ALA A 598 -23.06 -3.44 -12.39
C ALA A 598 -23.12 -1.93 -12.65
N ARG A 599 -22.88 -1.52 -13.90
CA ARG A 599 -22.96 -0.12 -14.33
C ARG A 599 -24.35 0.45 -14.15
N ASN A 600 -25.39 -0.31 -14.47
CA ASN A 600 -26.76 0.14 -14.26
C ASN A 600 -27.03 0.48 -12.79
N ILE A 601 -26.55 -0.32 -11.82
CA ILE A 601 -26.69 0.02 -10.39
C ILE A 601 -25.94 1.32 -10.05
N LEU A 602 -24.68 1.45 -10.50
CA LEU A 602 -23.85 2.64 -10.25
C LEU A 602 -24.45 3.92 -10.86
N ASP A 603 -24.93 3.84 -12.09
CA ASP A 603 -25.51 4.98 -12.81
C ASP A 603 -26.82 5.41 -12.18
N LYS A 604 -27.70 4.45 -11.87
CA LYS A 604 -28.97 4.72 -11.19
C LYS A 604 -28.76 5.29 -9.79
N SER A 605 -27.71 4.87 -9.09
CA SER A 605 -27.30 5.45 -7.82
C SER A 605 -26.92 6.92 -7.98
N MET A 606 -25.97 7.25 -8.87
CA MET A 606 -25.46 8.62 -9.01
C MET A 606 -26.50 9.61 -9.52
N LEU A 607 -27.47 9.17 -10.33
CA LEU A 607 -28.60 9.99 -10.79
C LEU A 607 -29.49 10.50 -9.64
N LYS A 608 -29.35 9.98 -8.42
CA LYS A 608 -30.11 10.41 -7.24
C LYS A 608 -29.48 11.59 -6.50
N THR A 609 -28.36 12.12 -6.99
CA THR A 609 -27.69 13.27 -6.38
C THR A 609 -28.63 14.48 -6.32
N GLY A 610 -28.80 15.07 -5.13
CA GLY A 610 -29.67 16.22 -4.91
C GLY A 610 -31.17 15.91 -4.81
N HIS A 611 -31.58 14.63 -4.81
CA HIS A 611 -32.97 14.26 -4.58
C HIS A 611 -33.36 14.33 -3.10
N ASN A 612 -34.62 14.68 -2.81
CA ASN A 612 -35.10 14.91 -1.44
C ASN A 612 -35.57 13.65 -0.69
N ARG A 613 -35.83 12.54 -1.38
CA ARG A 613 -36.43 11.31 -0.81
C ARG A 613 -35.50 10.10 -0.84
N VAL A 614 -34.54 10.12 -1.75
CA VAL A 614 -33.59 9.05 -2.03
C VAL A 614 -32.23 9.69 -2.23
N ALA A 615 -31.17 8.99 -1.84
CA ALA A 615 -29.80 9.45 -1.98
C ALA A 615 -29.01 8.52 -2.92
N PRO A 616 -27.87 8.97 -3.45
CA PRO A 616 -26.88 8.05 -3.99
C PRO A 616 -26.39 7.05 -2.92
N LEU A 617 -25.97 5.86 -3.37
CA LEU A 617 -25.38 4.81 -2.53
C LEU A 617 -24.15 5.31 -1.77
N ILE A 618 -23.35 6.15 -2.43
CA ILE A 618 -22.19 6.83 -1.87
C ILE A 618 -22.55 8.29 -1.69
N ASP A 619 -22.50 8.81 -0.47
CA ASP A 619 -22.70 10.24 -0.23
C ASP A 619 -21.62 11.03 -0.97
N VAL A 620 -22.04 11.92 -1.87
CA VAL A 620 -21.15 12.62 -2.80
C VAL A 620 -20.25 13.66 -2.13
N ASN A 621 -20.61 14.13 -0.93
CA ASN A 621 -19.84 15.14 -0.21
C ASN A 621 -18.75 14.49 0.64
N HIS A 622 -19.12 13.42 1.35
CA HIS A 622 -18.21 12.70 2.24
C HIS A 622 -17.42 11.61 1.50
N LYS A 623 -17.89 11.17 0.33
CA LYS A 623 -17.37 10.02 -0.45
C LYS A 623 -17.43 8.71 0.36
N LEU A 624 -18.44 8.60 1.22
CA LEU A 624 -18.67 7.46 2.12
C LEU A 624 -19.99 6.79 1.77
N ILE A 625 -20.04 5.46 1.87
CA ILE A 625 -21.29 4.72 1.68
C ILE A 625 -22.35 5.15 2.71
N THR A 626 -23.62 5.14 2.31
CA THR A 626 -24.74 5.42 3.22
C THR A 626 -25.10 4.19 4.06
N PHE A 627 -25.78 4.35 5.20
CA PHE A 627 -26.43 3.21 5.84
C PHE A 627 -27.56 2.66 4.95
N THR A 628 -28.55 3.49 4.64
CA THR A 628 -29.53 3.22 3.57
C THR A 628 -29.62 4.46 2.67
N PRO A 629 -29.71 4.32 1.33
CA PRO A 629 -29.79 5.47 0.42
C PRO A 629 -31.20 6.08 0.37
N ASP A 630 -31.82 6.27 1.53
CA ASP A 630 -33.05 7.05 1.72
C ASP A 630 -32.77 8.36 2.47
N ARG A 631 -33.79 9.23 2.56
CA ARG A 631 -33.66 10.55 3.22
C ARG A 631 -33.11 10.49 4.66
N TRP A 632 -33.34 9.41 5.38
CA TRP A 632 -32.99 9.29 6.79
C TRP A 632 -31.68 8.56 7.01
N GLY A 633 -31.51 7.40 6.37
CA GLY A 633 -30.30 6.58 6.44
C GLY A 633 -29.13 7.15 5.65
N GLY A 634 -29.38 8.01 4.66
CA GLY A 634 -28.35 8.70 3.87
C GLY A 634 -27.67 9.87 4.60
N ARG A 635 -27.91 10.00 5.92
CA ARG A 635 -27.32 11.06 6.76
C ARG A 635 -26.22 10.55 7.68
N TYR A 636 -25.96 9.24 7.65
CA TYR A 636 -24.98 8.54 8.46
C TYR A 636 -24.58 7.26 7.74
N THR A 637 -23.63 6.51 8.31
CA THR A 637 -23.11 5.29 7.73
C THR A 637 -23.02 4.17 8.78
N ASP A 638 -22.58 3.01 8.33
CA ASP A 638 -22.32 1.81 9.11
C ASP A 638 -20.86 1.39 8.85
N PRO A 639 -19.98 1.33 9.87
CA PRO A 639 -18.59 0.91 9.68
C PRO A 639 -18.40 -0.39 8.90
N SER A 640 -19.32 -1.35 9.05
CA SER A 640 -19.25 -2.63 8.38
C SER A 640 -19.55 -2.58 6.88
N TYR A 641 -20.04 -1.44 6.37
CA TYR A 641 -20.31 -1.25 4.94
C TYR A 641 -19.09 -0.67 4.20
N HIS A 642 -18.04 -0.28 4.92
CA HIS A 642 -16.83 0.26 4.31
C HIS A 642 -15.89 -0.86 3.86
N LEU A 643 -15.85 -1.08 2.54
CA LEU A 643 -14.94 -2.02 1.86
C LEU A 643 -14.10 -1.28 0.82
N PRO A 644 -13.01 -0.58 1.22
CA PRO A 644 -12.18 0.20 0.31
C PRO A 644 -11.69 -0.59 -0.90
N ALA A 645 -11.32 -1.86 -0.69
CA ALA A 645 -10.91 -2.79 -1.75
C ALA A 645 -11.94 -2.98 -2.86
N PHE A 646 -13.24 -2.80 -2.61
CA PHE A 646 -14.26 -2.88 -3.66
C PHE A 646 -14.23 -1.64 -4.54
N TYR A 647 -14.00 -0.46 -3.97
CA TYR A 647 -13.84 0.75 -4.78
C TYR A 647 -12.57 0.71 -5.65
N GLU A 648 -11.50 0.07 -5.17
CA GLU A 648 -10.30 -0.23 -5.99
C GLU A 648 -10.65 -1.13 -7.19
N VAL A 649 -11.49 -2.16 -6.99
CA VAL A 649 -12.02 -3.00 -8.07
C VAL A 649 -12.86 -2.18 -9.05
N TRP A 650 -13.72 -1.29 -8.55
CA TRP A 650 -14.57 -0.44 -9.40
C TRP A 650 -13.72 0.54 -10.21
N ALA A 651 -12.71 1.14 -9.59
CA ALA A 651 -11.78 2.04 -10.25
C ALA A 651 -11.08 1.37 -11.45
N LYS A 652 -10.69 0.10 -11.30
CA LYS A 652 -10.00 -0.66 -12.34
C LYS A 652 -10.94 -1.20 -13.42
N TRP A 653 -12.12 -1.71 -13.06
CA TRP A 653 -12.91 -2.56 -13.96
C TRP A 653 -14.39 -2.22 -14.08
N ALA A 654 -14.91 -1.22 -13.38
CA ALA A 654 -16.25 -0.72 -13.69
C ALA A 654 -16.28 -0.11 -15.11
N GLY A 655 -15.21 0.54 -15.55
CA GLY A 655 -15.09 1.14 -16.89
C GLY A 655 -16.20 2.15 -17.20
N ASP A 656 -16.58 2.93 -16.19
CA ASP A 656 -17.70 3.85 -16.17
C ASP A 656 -17.26 5.33 -16.16
N ASN A 657 -15.98 5.58 -16.48
CA ASN A 657 -15.32 6.89 -16.45
C ASN A 657 -15.31 7.59 -15.08
N ARG A 658 -15.45 6.85 -13.98
CA ARG A 658 -15.39 7.38 -12.59
C ARG A 658 -14.23 6.80 -11.77
N SER A 659 -13.18 6.32 -12.42
CA SER A 659 -12.06 5.63 -11.76
C SER A 659 -11.43 6.45 -10.63
N GLU A 660 -11.13 7.72 -10.88
CA GLU A 660 -10.58 8.63 -9.86
C GLU A 660 -11.52 8.80 -8.66
N TYR A 661 -12.81 9.03 -8.91
CA TYR A 661 -13.83 9.15 -7.86
C TYR A 661 -13.89 7.89 -6.96
N TRP A 662 -13.78 6.70 -7.55
CA TRP A 662 -13.77 5.45 -6.78
C TRP A 662 -12.52 5.31 -5.92
N LEU A 663 -11.35 5.74 -6.41
CA LEU A 663 -10.12 5.77 -5.60
C LEU A 663 -10.24 6.76 -4.43
N GLU A 664 -10.88 7.91 -4.64
CA GLU A 664 -11.18 8.85 -3.56
C GLU A 664 -12.13 8.26 -2.52
N CYS A 665 -13.14 7.47 -2.93
CA CYS A 665 -14.04 6.76 -2.02
C CYS A 665 -13.30 5.67 -1.20
N ALA A 666 -12.33 4.99 -1.82
CA ALA A 666 -11.45 4.03 -1.13
C ALA A 666 -10.65 4.73 -0.02
N GLN A 667 -10.01 5.85 -0.36
CA GLN A 667 -9.23 6.65 0.58
C GLN A 667 -10.11 7.20 1.73
N ALA A 668 -11.25 7.80 1.40
CA ALA A 668 -12.18 8.34 2.40
C ALA A 668 -12.68 7.25 3.36
N SER A 669 -12.96 6.05 2.85
CA SER A 669 -13.40 4.93 3.69
C SER A 669 -12.30 4.43 4.64
N ARG A 670 -11.03 4.39 4.21
CA ARG A 670 -9.90 4.07 5.10
C ARG A 670 -9.79 5.10 6.22
N GLU A 671 -9.79 6.38 5.88
CA GLU A 671 -9.73 7.49 6.84
C GLU A 671 -10.92 7.49 7.82
N TYR A 672 -12.11 7.11 7.35
CA TYR A 672 -13.28 6.98 8.20
C TYR A 672 -13.13 5.83 9.23
N LEU A 673 -12.60 4.67 8.81
CA LEU A 673 -12.35 3.54 9.71
C LEU A 673 -11.34 3.91 10.83
N HIS A 674 -10.38 4.80 10.56
CA HIS A 674 -9.48 5.33 11.59
C HIS A 674 -10.25 6.09 12.68
N LYS A 675 -11.29 6.83 12.29
CA LYS A 675 -12.07 7.70 13.17
C LYS A 675 -13.13 6.95 13.97
N CYS A 676 -13.77 5.94 13.38
CA CYS A 676 -14.90 5.23 14.00
C CYS A 676 -14.51 4.02 14.86
N THR A 677 -13.25 3.60 14.83
CA THR A 677 -12.74 2.49 15.66
C THR A 677 -12.12 3.03 16.95
N HIS A 678 -12.45 2.40 18.08
CA HIS A 678 -12.00 2.87 19.38
C HIS A 678 -10.46 2.71 19.51
N PRO A 679 -9.73 3.74 19.99
CA PRO A 679 -8.27 3.77 19.96
C PRO A 679 -7.60 2.74 20.87
N VAL A 680 -8.32 2.18 21.85
CA VAL A 680 -7.78 1.19 22.80
C VAL A 680 -8.23 -0.23 22.47
N THR A 681 -9.50 -0.43 22.15
CA THR A 681 -10.10 -1.76 22.00
C THR A 681 -10.19 -2.21 20.54
N GLY A 682 -10.14 -1.26 19.58
CA GLY A 682 -10.38 -1.54 18.16
C GLY A 682 -11.84 -1.80 17.82
N LEU A 683 -12.75 -1.78 18.79
CA LEU A 683 -14.18 -1.97 18.54
C LEU A 683 -14.79 -0.75 17.84
N ASN A 684 -15.78 -0.98 17.00
CA ASN A 684 -16.59 0.04 16.32
C ASN A 684 -18.07 -0.09 16.70
N PRO A 685 -18.89 0.95 16.50
CA PRO A 685 -20.35 0.83 16.63
C PRO A 685 -20.94 0.14 15.39
N ASP A 686 -22.17 -0.37 15.49
CA ASP A 686 -22.93 -0.79 14.30
C ASP A 686 -23.20 0.42 13.39
N TYR A 687 -23.62 1.57 13.95
CA TYR A 687 -23.89 2.79 13.15
C TYR A 687 -23.09 3.98 13.67
N SER A 688 -22.63 4.85 12.76
CA SER A 688 -21.88 6.06 13.13
C SER A 688 -22.13 7.22 12.16
N ASN A 689 -21.89 8.44 12.63
CA ASN A 689 -21.93 9.62 11.77
C ASN A 689 -20.77 9.59 10.76
N TYR A 690 -20.86 10.35 9.66
CA TYR A 690 -19.78 10.38 8.65
C TYR A 690 -18.43 10.88 9.16
N ASP A 691 -18.39 11.56 10.31
CA ASP A 691 -17.15 11.97 10.98
C ASP A 691 -16.53 10.89 11.88
N GLY A 692 -17.18 9.72 11.98
CA GLY A 692 -16.76 8.57 12.79
C GLY A 692 -17.27 8.59 14.23
N THR A 693 -18.00 9.62 14.65
CA THR A 693 -18.57 9.67 16.01
C THR A 693 -19.77 8.74 16.15
N LEU A 694 -20.04 8.32 17.40
CA LEU A 694 -21.27 7.59 17.74
C LEU A 694 -22.51 8.38 17.27
N LEU A 695 -23.54 7.67 16.81
CA LEU A 695 -24.76 8.29 16.30
C LEU A 695 -25.48 9.09 17.40
N GLY A 696 -25.44 8.63 18.65
CA GLY A 696 -25.90 9.39 19.82
C GLY A 696 -27.40 9.67 19.85
N ARG A 697 -28.20 8.86 19.15
CA ARG A 697 -29.64 9.06 18.99
C ARG A 697 -30.44 8.11 19.88
N ASN A 698 -31.04 8.67 20.94
CA ASN A 698 -31.95 7.96 21.83
C ASN A 698 -32.99 7.13 21.03
N GLY A 699 -32.94 5.81 21.19
CA GLY A 699 -33.86 4.87 20.55
C GLY A 699 -33.30 4.12 19.33
N ILE A 700 -32.24 4.59 18.69
CA ILE A 700 -31.54 3.84 17.62
C ILE A 700 -30.47 2.98 18.26
N PHE A 701 -30.44 1.70 17.90
CA PHE A 701 -29.61 0.70 18.56
C PHE A 701 -28.26 0.47 17.86
N GLY A 702 -27.54 1.55 17.60
CA GLY A 702 -26.33 1.53 16.75
C GLY A 702 -25.01 1.80 17.45
N ASP A 703 -24.99 2.42 18.64
CA ASP A 703 -23.76 2.97 19.24
C ASP A 703 -22.81 1.93 19.88
N ALA A 704 -23.13 0.64 19.78
CA ALA A 704 -22.37 -0.46 20.39
C ALA A 704 -21.86 -1.42 19.32
N PHE A 705 -20.80 -2.16 19.66
CA PHE A 705 -20.26 -3.24 18.83
C PHE A 705 -21.20 -4.45 18.89
N ARG A 706 -21.88 -4.77 17.78
CA ARG A 706 -22.80 -5.92 17.69
C ARG A 706 -22.71 -6.55 16.29
N PHE A 707 -23.80 -7.17 15.83
CA PHE A 707 -23.84 -8.07 14.67
C PHE A 707 -23.20 -7.46 13.42
N ASP A 708 -23.59 -6.24 13.03
CA ASP A 708 -23.03 -5.57 11.85
C ASP A 708 -21.53 -5.32 12.04
N SER A 709 -21.15 -4.83 13.23
CA SER A 709 -19.77 -4.52 13.60
C SER A 709 -18.80 -5.70 13.45
N TRP A 710 -19.27 -6.95 13.57
CA TRP A 710 -18.41 -8.12 13.46
C TRP A 710 -17.71 -8.23 12.11
N ARG A 711 -18.23 -7.61 11.05
CA ARG A 711 -17.62 -7.66 9.71
C ARG A 711 -16.42 -6.72 9.56
N VAL A 712 -16.30 -5.66 10.35
CA VAL A 712 -15.21 -4.66 10.23
C VAL A 712 -13.82 -5.29 10.27
N PRO A 713 -13.49 -6.21 11.21
CA PRO A 713 -12.21 -6.94 11.18
C PRO A 713 -11.92 -7.64 9.86
N MET A 714 -12.93 -8.28 9.26
CA MET A 714 -12.79 -9.04 8.02
C MET A 714 -12.70 -8.11 6.80
N ASN A 715 -13.43 -6.99 6.80
CA ASN A 715 -13.35 -5.97 5.74
C ASN A 715 -11.96 -5.33 5.69
N ILE A 716 -11.38 -5.03 6.86
CA ILE A 716 -10.00 -4.54 6.98
C ILE A 716 -9.02 -5.62 6.49
N ALA A 717 -9.24 -6.89 6.83
CA ALA A 717 -8.44 -7.99 6.32
C ALA A 717 -8.52 -8.13 4.79
N LEU A 718 -9.69 -7.86 4.18
CA LEU A 718 -9.87 -7.86 2.73
C LEU A 718 -9.08 -6.74 2.06
N ASP A 719 -9.24 -5.50 2.55
CA ASP A 719 -8.50 -4.36 2.00
C ASP A 719 -6.99 -4.54 2.17
N TYR A 720 -6.54 -5.01 3.34
CA TYR A 720 -5.15 -5.37 3.55
C TYR A 720 -4.66 -6.41 2.55
N SER A 721 -5.40 -7.50 2.35
CA SER A 721 -5.00 -8.57 1.46
C SER A 721 -4.99 -8.15 -0.01
N TRP A 722 -5.87 -7.26 -0.45
CA TRP A 722 -6.03 -6.89 -1.85
C TRP A 722 -5.24 -5.65 -2.24
N SER A 723 -5.33 -4.58 -1.45
CA SER A 723 -4.63 -3.31 -1.72
C SER A 723 -3.39 -3.13 -0.83
N CYS A 724 -3.50 -3.43 0.46
CA CYS A 724 -2.51 -3.07 1.50
C CYS A 724 -2.19 -1.55 1.51
N ALA A 725 -3.09 -0.71 1.00
CA ALA A 725 -2.84 0.72 0.83
C ALA A 725 -2.77 1.50 2.15
N ASP A 726 -3.28 0.93 3.25
CA ASP A 726 -3.27 1.49 4.61
C ASP A 726 -2.62 0.51 5.61
N GLY A 727 -1.63 -0.25 5.13
CA GLY A 727 -1.10 -1.41 5.82
C GLY A 727 -0.63 -1.14 7.25
N ASP A 728 0.01 0.00 7.53
CA ASP A 728 0.51 0.31 8.89
C ASP A 728 -0.64 0.43 9.91
N TRP A 729 -1.68 1.19 9.57
CA TRP A 729 -2.85 1.32 10.44
C TRP A 729 -3.62 0.00 10.56
N GLN A 730 -3.78 -0.73 9.45
CA GLN A 730 -4.50 -2.00 9.42
C GLN A 730 -3.83 -3.08 10.30
N ARG A 731 -2.49 -3.15 10.31
CA ARG A 731 -1.73 -4.01 11.25
C ARG A 731 -1.96 -3.58 12.71
N ALA A 732 -1.89 -2.28 12.99
CA ALA A 732 -2.12 -1.75 14.32
C ALA A 732 -3.55 -2.04 14.82
N TYR A 733 -4.56 -1.87 13.96
CA TYR A 733 -5.94 -2.23 14.22
C TYR A 733 -6.09 -3.73 14.54
N GLY A 734 -5.54 -4.61 13.70
CA GLY A 734 -5.63 -6.07 13.88
C GLY A 734 -5.06 -6.52 15.22
N ASN A 735 -3.89 -6.00 15.58
CA ASN A 735 -3.29 -6.26 16.89
C ASN A 735 -4.17 -5.73 18.05
N ARG A 736 -4.74 -4.53 17.91
CA ARG A 736 -5.55 -3.89 18.96
C ARG A 736 -6.84 -4.66 19.26
N ILE A 737 -7.58 -5.06 18.22
CA ILE A 737 -8.83 -5.81 18.42
C ILE A 737 -8.57 -7.22 18.94
N GLN A 738 -7.51 -7.89 18.47
CA GLN A 738 -7.13 -9.18 19.03
C GLN A 738 -6.60 -9.04 20.46
N ASP A 739 -5.85 -7.99 20.81
CA ASP A 739 -5.44 -7.72 22.19
C ASP A 739 -6.66 -7.59 23.12
N PHE A 740 -7.69 -6.84 22.70
CA PHE A 740 -8.92 -6.71 23.46
C PHE A 740 -9.65 -8.06 23.59
N LEU A 741 -9.98 -8.74 22.50
CA LEU A 741 -10.73 -10.00 22.55
C LEU A 741 -9.97 -11.09 23.30
N TYR A 742 -8.65 -11.16 23.14
CA TYR A 742 -7.80 -12.10 23.88
C TYR A 742 -7.80 -11.80 25.38
N SER A 743 -7.85 -10.52 25.78
CA SER A 743 -7.98 -10.14 27.20
C SER A 743 -9.30 -10.56 27.84
N GLN A 744 -10.34 -10.77 27.01
CA GLN A 744 -11.64 -11.30 27.45
C GLN A 744 -11.66 -12.83 27.50
N GLY A 745 -10.61 -13.51 27.04
CA GLY A 745 -10.50 -14.96 26.92
C GLY A 745 -10.82 -15.42 25.50
N ILE A 746 -9.87 -16.11 24.85
CA ILE A 746 -10.02 -16.60 23.46
C ILE A 746 -11.19 -17.58 23.28
N ASP A 747 -11.60 -18.25 24.36
CA ASP A 747 -12.74 -19.16 24.40
C ASP A 747 -14.02 -18.52 24.98
N ASP A 748 -13.95 -17.28 25.48
CA ASP A 748 -14.95 -16.68 26.37
C ASP A 748 -15.48 -15.31 25.93
N PHE A 749 -14.80 -14.60 25.03
CA PHE A 749 -15.25 -13.27 24.60
C PHE A 749 -16.67 -13.34 24.04
N VAL A 750 -17.50 -12.34 24.37
CA VAL A 750 -18.91 -12.29 23.97
C VAL A 750 -19.10 -11.51 22.68
N ASP A 751 -20.32 -11.54 22.17
CA ASP A 751 -20.64 -11.06 20.84
C ASP A 751 -21.18 -9.62 20.81
N GLN A 752 -21.26 -8.94 21.96
CA GLN A 752 -21.71 -7.55 22.06
C GLN A 752 -20.99 -6.79 23.18
N TYR A 753 -20.49 -5.59 22.86
CA TYR A 753 -19.78 -4.69 23.78
C TYR A 753 -20.13 -3.23 23.49
N ASN A 754 -20.02 -2.34 24.46
CA ASN A 754 -19.84 -0.92 24.15
C ASN A 754 -18.48 -0.73 23.46
N VAL A 755 -18.30 0.31 22.66
CA VAL A 755 -17.06 0.51 21.88
C VAL A 755 -15.82 0.65 22.77
N ASP A 756 -15.99 1.12 24.01
CA ASP A 756 -14.92 1.22 25.02
C ASP A 756 -14.55 -0.13 25.66
N GLY A 757 -15.25 -1.21 25.31
CA GLY A 757 -15.07 -2.56 25.83
C GLY A 757 -15.93 -2.91 27.05
N SER A 758 -16.71 -1.96 27.59
CA SER A 758 -17.61 -2.23 28.71
C SER A 758 -18.85 -3.05 28.28
N THR A 759 -19.53 -3.65 29.26
CA THR A 759 -20.72 -4.46 28.97
C THR A 759 -21.88 -3.60 28.52
N VAL A 760 -22.60 -4.04 27.49
CA VAL A 760 -23.81 -3.36 27.02
C VAL A 760 -24.92 -3.41 28.07
N GLU A 761 -25.61 -2.28 28.28
CA GLU A 761 -26.79 -2.24 29.18
C GLU A 761 -27.98 -3.00 28.60
N ARG A 762 -28.13 -2.95 27.27
CA ARG A 762 -29.18 -3.63 26.53
C ARG A 762 -28.54 -4.60 25.53
N ILE A 763 -28.96 -5.86 25.61
CA ILE A 763 -28.51 -6.93 24.71
C ILE A 763 -29.43 -6.94 23.48
N ALA A 764 -28.86 -6.94 22.28
CA ALA A 764 -29.60 -7.12 21.03
C ALA A 764 -30.06 -8.57 20.89
N SER A 765 -31.29 -8.74 20.42
CA SER A 765 -31.88 -10.07 20.17
C SER A 765 -31.39 -10.64 18.85
N ALA A 766 -31.13 -11.95 18.80
CA ALA A 766 -30.85 -12.69 17.59
C ALA A 766 -31.84 -13.87 17.47
N GLY A 767 -32.62 -13.91 16.39
CA GLY A 767 -33.61 -14.97 16.17
C GLY A 767 -34.60 -15.13 17.33
N GLY A 768 -35.04 -14.02 17.95
CA GLY A 768 -35.96 -14.02 19.10
C GLY A 768 -35.33 -14.39 20.45
N LYS A 769 -34.00 -14.56 20.52
CA LYS A 769 -33.25 -14.88 21.75
C LYS A 769 -32.39 -13.69 22.17
N THR A 770 -32.48 -13.27 23.43
CA THR A 770 -31.71 -12.15 23.98
C THR A 770 -30.68 -12.67 24.98
N LYS A 771 -29.48 -13.03 24.49
CA LYS A 771 -28.39 -13.60 25.28
C LYS A 771 -27.05 -13.28 24.61
N LEU A 772 -26.04 -12.94 25.42
CA LEU A 772 -24.65 -12.81 24.98
C LEU A 772 -24.06 -14.20 24.68
N ARG A 773 -23.30 -14.33 23.60
CA ARG A 773 -22.68 -15.60 23.19
C ARG A 773 -21.24 -15.42 22.75
N HIS A 774 -20.46 -16.49 22.78
CA HIS A 774 -19.19 -16.58 22.07
C HIS A 774 -19.46 -16.98 20.60
N SER A 775 -20.00 -16.03 19.83
CA SER A 775 -20.58 -16.30 18.53
C SER A 775 -19.53 -16.65 17.47
N LEU A 776 -19.76 -17.72 16.71
CA LEU A 776 -18.84 -18.25 15.71
C LEU A 776 -18.54 -17.24 14.60
N GLY A 777 -19.49 -16.39 14.22
CA GLY A 777 -19.28 -15.31 13.27
C GLY A 777 -18.21 -14.33 13.75
N LEU A 778 -18.23 -13.91 15.02
CA LEU A 778 -17.20 -13.04 15.59
C LEU A 778 -15.86 -13.77 15.75
N VAL A 779 -15.85 -15.05 16.13
CA VAL A 779 -14.64 -15.88 16.12
C VAL A 779 -14.01 -15.92 14.72
N ALA A 780 -14.84 -16.06 13.69
CA ALA A 780 -14.40 -16.13 12.31
C ALA A 780 -13.78 -14.81 11.83
N THR A 781 -14.46 -13.68 12.03
CA THR A 781 -13.97 -12.38 11.55
C THR A 781 -12.77 -11.88 12.35
N SER A 782 -12.73 -12.12 13.66
CA SER A 782 -11.56 -11.83 14.50
C SER A 782 -10.34 -12.69 14.15
N ALA A 783 -10.54 -13.91 13.65
CA ALA A 783 -9.45 -14.71 13.08
C ALA A 783 -9.03 -14.21 11.69
N ALA A 784 -9.95 -13.73 10.86
CA ALA A 784 -9.64 -13.24 9.51
C ALA A 784 -8.64 -12.05 9.55
N VAL A 785 -8.75 -11.14 10.52
CA VAL A 785 -7.83 -10.00 10.66
C VAL A 785 -6.40 -10.41 11.03
N SER A 786 -6.16 -11.67 11.42
CA SER A 786 -4.80 -12.22 11.58
C SER A 786 -3.94 -12.09 10.32
N LEU A 787 -4.54 -11.89 9.13
CA LEU A 787 -3.81 -11.56 7.89
C LEU A 787 -2.91 -10.32 8.05
N ALA A 788 -3.33 -9.35 8.87
CA ALA A 788 -2.61 -8.10 9.14
C ALA A 788 -1.88 -8.11 10.50
N CYS A 789 -2.18 -9.02 11.42
CA CYS A 789 -1.56 -8.98 12.75
C CYS A 789 -0.06 -9.27 12.73
N THR A 790 0.67 -8.66 13.67
CA THR A 790 2.10 -8.87 13.88
C THR A 790 2.42 -9.59 15.19
N ASP A 791 1.50 -9.65 16.16
CA ASP A 791 1.70 -10.44 17.39
C ASP A 791 1.46 -11.94 17.11
N PRO A 792 2.33 -12.86 17.56
CA PRO A 792 2.18 -14.29 17.30
C PRO A 792 0.88 -14.90 17.85
N LYS A 793 0.18 -14.24 18.79
CA LYS A 793 -1.16 -14.67 19.24
C LYS A 793 -2.17 -14.77 18.10
N CYS A 794 -1.93 -14.10 16.96
CA CYS A 794 -2.79 -14.22 15.79
C CYS A 794 -2.96 -15.68 15.35
N TYR A 795 -1.94 -16.53 15.52
CA TYR A 795 -2.02 -17.96 15.24
C TYR A 795 -2.94 -18.72 16.20
N GLU A 796 -3.11 -18.27 17.44
CA GLU A 796 -4.08 -18.85 18.37
C GLU A 796 -5.52 -18.62 17.88
N PHE A 797 -5.83 -17.44 17.34
CA PHE A 797 -7.12 -17.17 16.68
C PHE A 797 -7.32 -18.06 15.44
N ILE A 798 -6.27 -18.31 14.65
CA ILE A 798 -6.32 -19.25 13.50
C ILE A 798 -6.65 -20.66 13.97
N HIS A 799 -5.97 -21.16 15.00
CA HIS A 799 -6.20 -22.50 15.55
C HIS A 799 -7.59 -22.61 16.20
N LYS A 800 -8.05 -21.56 16.89
CA LYS A 800 -9.40 -21.49 17.47
C LYS A 800 -10.46 -21.59 16.38
N LEU A 801 -10.38 -20.79 15.31
CA LEU A 801 -11.32 -20.89 14.18
C LEU A 801 -11.24 -22.25 13.50
N TRP A 802 -10.02 -22.77 13.26
CA TRP A 802 -9.84 -24.09 12.65
C TRP A 802 -10.56 -25.17 13.46
N ASN A 803 -10.40 -25.18 14.79
CA ASN A 803 -11.00 -26.20 15.65
C ASN A 803 -12.47 -25.94 15.98
N SER A 804 -13.03 -24.79 15.62
CA SER A 804 -14.42 -24.44 15.92
C SER A 804 -15.42 -25.24 15.07
N GLY A 805 -16.39 -25.85 15.73
CA GLY A 805 -17.56 -26.48 15.12
C GLY A 805 -18.69 -25.48 14.90
N HIS A 806 -19.50 -25.68 13.86
CA HIS A 806 -20.74 -24.92 13.65
C HIS A 806 -21.92 -25.75 14.15
N GLN A 807 -22.27 -25.54 15.41
CA GLN A 807 -23.27 -26.30 16.14
C GLN A 807 -24.19 -25.34 16.91
N PRO A 808 -25.40 -25.77 17.32
CA PRO A 808 -26.25 -24.96 18.20
C PRO A 808 -25.55 -24.60 19.50
N TYR A 809 -25.79 -23.38 19.98
CA TYR A 809 -25.33 -22.90 21.29
C TYR A 809 -26.16 -23.52 22.43
N ASP A 810 -25.69 -23.39 23.67
CA ASP A 810 -26.33 -23.97 24.87
C ASP A 810 -27.79 -23.55 25.08
N ASP A 811 -28.20 -22.40 24.54
CA ASP A 811 -29.59 -21.91 24.62
C ASP A 811 -30.48 -22.36 23.43
N GLY A 812 -29.95 -23.28 22.63
CA GLY A 812 -30.56 -23.83 21.42
C GLY A 812 -30.55 -22.88 20.23
N TYR A 813 -29.96 -21.68 20.35
CA TYR A 813 -29.78 -20.79 19.20
C TYR A 813 -28.83 -21.45 18.20
N PHE A 814 -29.10 -21.30 16.91
CA PHE A 814 -28.22 -21.77 15.85
C PHE A 814 -28.37 -20.85 14.64
N ASP A 815 -27.26 -20.32 14.16
CA ASP A 815 -27.26 -19.38 13.05
C ASP A 815 -26.61 -20.02 11.82
N ALA A 816 -27.42 -20.68 11.01
CA ALA A 816 -26.96 -21.25 9.74
C ALA A 816 -26.55 -20.17 8.72
N TYR A 817 -27.11 -18.96 8.86
CA TYR A 817 -27.00 -17.87 7.91
C TYR A 817 -25.80 -16.99 8.22
N TYR A 818 -25.83 -16.25 9.32
CA TYR A 818 -24.82 -15.22 9.56
C TYR A 818 -23.48 -15.82 10.01
N ASP A 819 -23.49 -16.66 11.05
CA ASP A 819 -22.28 -17.38 11.48
C ASP A 819 -21.73 -18.26 10.35
N GLY A 820 -22.61 -18.94 9.60
CA GLY A 820 -22.23 -19.80 8.47
C GLY A 820 -21.53 -19.05 7.34
N LEU A 821 -22.10 -17.93 6.89
CA LEU A 821 -21.53 -17.10 5.82
C LEU A 821 -20.23 -16.42 6.27
N LEU A 822 -20.18 -15.83 7.47
CA LEU A 822 -18.97 -15.20 7.99
C LEU A 822 -17.84 -16.21 8.19
N ARG A 823 -18.14 -17.42 8.67
CA ARG A 823 -17.17 -18.51 8.76
C ARG A 823 -16.61 -18.89 7.39
N LEU A 824 -17.46 -19.02 6.37
CA LEU A 824 -17.00 -19.33 5.02
C LEU A 824 -16.08 -18.23 4.47
N PHE A 825 -16.46 -16.95 4.58
CA PHE A 825 -15.60 -15.85 4.17
C PHE A 825 -14.27 -15.82 4.92
N ALA A 826 -14.27 -16.02 6.25
CA ALA A 826 -13.03 -16.08 7.02
C ALA A 826 -12.11 -17.23 6.58
N PHE A 827 -12.67 -18.41 6.25
CA PHE A 827 -11.88 -19.50 5.69
C PHE A 827 -11.36 -19.18 4.28
N MET A 828 -12.13 -18.49 3.44
CA MET A 828 -11.66 -18.01 2.13
C MET A 828 -10.50 -17.02 2.30
N HIS A 829 -10.59 -16.08 3.25
CA HIS A 829 -9.51 -15.16 3.61
C HIS A 829 -8.24 -15.91 4.01
N LEU A 830 -8.35 -16.77 5.02
CA LEU A 830 -7.20 -17.38 5.69
C LEU A 830 -6.56 -18.52 4.89
N SER A 831 -7.27 -19.07 3.91
CA SER A 831 -6.72 -20.04 2.94
C SER A 831 -6.12 -19.39 1.69
N GLY A 832 -6.26 -18.07 1.52
CA GLY A 832 -5.84 -17.37 0.30
C GLY A 832 -6.73 -17.65 -0.91
N ASN A 833 -8.01 -18.01 -0.69
CA ASN A 833 -9.01 -18.30 -1.73
C ASN A 833 -10.05 -17.18 -1.92
N TYR A 834 -9.99 -16.10 -1.15
CA TYR A 834 -10.75 -14.88 -1.43
C TYR A 834 -9.92 -13.93 -2.31
N ARG A 835 -10.10 -14.00 -3.63
CA ARG A 835 -9.19 -13.38 -4.60
C ARG A 835 -9.85 -12.24 -5.39
N VAL A 836 -9.03 -11.26 -5.75
CA VAL A 836 -9.32 -10.34 -6.85
C VAL A 836 -9.41 -11.16 -8.15
N ILE A 837 -10.46 -10.93 -8.95
CA ILE A 837 -10.68 -11.61 -10.22
C ILE A 837 -10.44 -10.61 -11.35
N CYS A 838 -9.30 -10.73 -12.02
CA CYS A 838 -8.91 -9.87 -13.15
C CYS A 838 -9.54 -10.39 -14.47
N PRO A 839 -9.76 -9.51 -15.49
CA PRO A 839 -10.22 -9.95 -16.82
C PRO A 839 -9.27 -10.95 -17.49
N ALA A 840 -9.83 -11.95 -18.17
CA ALA A 840 -9.07 -12.87 -19.00
C ALA A 840 -8.42 -12.11 -20.18
N GLY A 841 -7.08 -11.95 -20.14
CA GLY A 841 -6.32 -11.19 -21.14
C GLY A 841 -5.08 -10.47 -20.58
N ASN A 842 -5.00 -10.26 -19.27
CA ASN A 842 -3.86 -9.59 -18.60
C ASN A 842 -2.87 -10.56 -17.92
N SER A 843 -2.91 -11.86 -18.22
CA SER A 843 -1.98 -12.85 -17.65
C SER A 843 -0.70 -13.05 -18.48
N SER A 844 -0.34 -12.09 -19.35
CA SER A 844 0.84 -12.18 -20.20
C SER A 844 1.59 -10.86 -20.45
N GLU A 845 1.39 -9.83 -19.62
CA GLU A 845 2.37 -8.75 -19.52
C GLU A 845 3.04 -8.89 -18.15
N SER A 846 4.19 -9.57 -18.18
CA SER A 846 5.32 -9.49 -17.24
C SER A 846 5.05 -8.80 -15.90
N ILE A 847 4.96 -9.62 -14.85
CA ILE A 847 5.54 -9.28 -13.54
C ILE A 847 6.96 -9.84 -13.53
#